data_AF-A0A9D1UKS5-F1
#
_entry.id   AF-A0A9D1UKS5-F1
#
_cell.length_a   1.000
_cell.length_b   1.000
_cell.length_c   1.000
_cell.angle_alpha   90.00
_cell.angle_beta   90.00
_cell.angle_gamma   90.00
#
_symmetry.space_group_name_H-M   'P 1'
#
loop_
_entity.id
_entity.type
_entity.pdbx_description
1 polymer ?
#
loop_
_entity_poly.entity_id
_entity_poly.type
_entity_poly.pdbx_seq_one_letter_code
_entity_poly.pdbx_strand_id
1 'polypeptide(L)'
;MQRVTASPLVLSLLLGLAAIGLGLIARATITGRFGGFGNDAGTIQEIMTSPFSATDLGYGSYSVIAEFYSGLGMADSPTAASVLGAIIGSTALGIVLVRIGGIHLGRVSLILALATPVLIGLYQATYTKEVLISLGIIVIALMPLNLLGEIIVVVTLLVLGLEYRTYWSIVAGLYVLIRFVLSRRHTLTGRRVSPKVSRVIWMIIGLSALAGLAIWIGTGQPADYFRTAVNEGEARQENTGSLISRYIELPEPLGGMVNVVLSTLFFIVPLPMVLKLSPYYLIIGCVFAFIWINAVRTAAATSRAYGTADSPYRSERVPVAETRLMARFIAVPLAFLIVQGLFEPDWGSALRHATPMVPLLVGAVALAERQHNRRRHVPSPSQQPQQPLQPLQPQQNLQTRTLPMTARHSQTTDGAAEKNYLATYAGYLARWFWMIIAGAVAGALIGWGASALMTKQYTATSQLYVGTPNSANSADAYRGSLLSQAQVGTFAEIAGSRALAERVVDDLGLDESIGEVSDMISAGANQDTVVLGLNVTAPDAGQARDIANSAATQLSQMVSELNDTTGAGATGSASLAPFNDATTPEDPSSPLTLQNILIGAVAGGLIGVIAALARGVTDRRIRNRDEIETITGLPGVGMISTTDDLAERHVLDFTGAPVAAAEQFRELRTNLRFLDVDNRPSVIAVTSGMPSEGKSTVAANLALALADDGESVCLVDADLRRPQVANYLGENLQTAVGLSTVLAGEAEINEVTQQVRAEGLSVITSGPQPPNPSELLGSKRFTTLLETLGEQYDYVIIDASPVLPVTDATLVATAADGVLLTVRYANTTSEQLSQTSSNLRQVGAHVLGTVVTMSPIKASSYGKKGYGYGYSSTAQAVDRQRQNASTSAPAASSETAASSEASDSSSGSTGPGGDTGSTGPTGSSEPSAHTHA
;
A
#
# COMPACT_ATOMS: atom_id res chain seq x y z
N MET A 1 16.52 -45.05 -7.82
CA MET A 1 15.18 -44.79 -8.39
C MET A 1 15.15 -43.40 -9.00
N GLN A 2 15.36 -43.30 -10.32
CA GLN A 2 15.11 -42.06 -11.06
C GLN A 2 13.62 -41.73 -10.93
N ARG A 3 13.27 -40.66 -10.18
CA ARG A 3 11.90 -40.17 -10.12
C ARG A 3 11.58 -39.57 -11.48
N VAL A 4 10.73 -40.23 -12.26
CA VAL A 4 9.99 -39.60 -13.35
C VAL A 4 9.16 -38.49 -12.69
N THR A 5 9.67 -37.27 -12.71
CA THR A 5 8.99 -36.10 -12.16
C THR A 5 8.10 -35.57 -13.25
N ALA A 6 6.87 -36.08 -13.33
CA ALA A 6 5.84 -35.43 -14.12
C ALA A 6 5.77 -33.96 -13.67
N SER A 7 5.78 -33.02 -14.64
CA SER A 7 5.66 -31.59 -14.35
C SER A 7 4.44 -31.37 -13.43
N PRO A 8 4.56 -30.60 -12.33
CA PRO A 8 3.43 -30.31 -11.44
C PRO A 8 2.21 -29.77 -12.18
N LEU A 9 2.45 -29.06 -13.30
CA LEU A 9 1.44 -28.55 -14.20
C LEU A 9 0.71 -29.68 -14.94
N VAL A 10 1.46 -30.62 -15.52
CA VAL A 10 0.90 -31.82 -16.19
C VAL A 10 0.12 -32.69 -15.20
N LEU A 11 0.64 -32.88 -13.99
CA LEU A 11 -0.04 -33.64 -12.94
C LEU A 11 -1.35 -32.95 -12.49
N SER A 12 -1.33 -31.63 -12.31
CA SER A 12 -2.54 -30.87 -11.96
C SER A 12 -3.59 -30.89 -13.07
N LEU A 13 -3.18 -30.88 -14.34
CA LEU A 13 -4.06 -30.94 -15.49
C LEU A 13 -4.73 -32.32 -15.62
N LEU A 14 -3.95 -33.40 -15.45
CA LEU A 14 -4.48 -34.77 -15.45
C LEU A 14 -5.42 -35.03 -14.28
N LEU A 15 -5.10 -34.52 -13.08
CA LEU A 15 -6.01 -34.57 -11.92
C LEU A 15 -7.27 -33.73 -12.16
N GLY A 16 -7.15 -32.58 -12.82
CA GLY A 16 -8.25 -31.77 -13.31
C GLY A 16 -9.22 -32.55 -14.19
N LEU A 17 -8.70 -33.15 -15.25
CA LEU A 17 -9.48 -33.96 -16.19
C LEU A 17 -10.15 -35.17 -15.51
N ALA A 18 -9.45 -35.86 -14.61
CA ALA A 18 -10.01 -36.97 -13.84
C ALA A 18 -11.12 -36.49 -12.88
N ALA A 19 -10.95 -35.31 -12.28
CA ALA A 19 -11.91 -34.73 -11.35
C ALA A 19 -13.17 -34.20 -12.04
N ILE A 20 -13.08 -33.71 -13.29
CA ILE A 20 -14.25 -33.39 -14.12
C ILE A 20 -15.10 -34.65 -14.31
N GLY A 21 -14.48 -35.77 -14.68
CA GLY A 21 -15.19 -37.05 -14.83
C GLY A 21 -15.88 -37.50 -13.53
N LEU A 22 -15.16 -37.43 -12.40
CA LEU A 22 -15.70 -37.74 -11.08
C LEU A 22 -16.82 -36.79 -10.63
N GLY A 23 -16.69 -35.48 -10.92
CA GLY A 23 -17.69 -34.47 -10.58
C GLY A 23 -18.99 -34.64 -11.37
N LEU A 24 -18.88 -34.95 -12.66
CA LEU A 24 -20.03 -35.29 -13.52
C LEU A 24 -20.74 -36.56 -13.04
N ILE A 25 -19.98 -37.60 -12.65
CA ILE A 25 -20.53 -38.85 -12.11
C ILE A 25 -21.20 -38.62 -10.74
N ALA A 26 -20.52 -37.94 -9.81
CA ALA A 26 -21.03 -37.65 -8.47
C ALA A 26 -22.36 -36.89 -8.56
N ARG A 27 -22.47 -35.94 -9.49
CA ARG A 27 -23.70 -35.19 -9.68
C ARG A 27 -24.83 -36.01 -10.30
N ALA A 28 -24.54 -36.82 -11.33
CA ALA A 28 -25.53 -37.74 -11.89
C ALA A 28 -26.12 -38.65 -10.79
N THR A 29 -25.29 -39.00 -9.81
CA THR A 29 -25.67 -39.81 -8.64
C THR A 29 -26.49 -39.02 -7.61
N ILE A 30 -26.18 -37.73 -7.37
CA ILE A 30 -26.85 -36.88 -6.37
C ILE A 30 -28.18 -36.29 -6.87
N THR A 31 -28.27 -35.94 -8.15
CA THR A 31 -29.41 -35.17 -8.71
C THR A 31 -30.33 -36.00 -9.62
N GLY A 32 -29.98 -37.25 -9.92
CA GLY A 32 -30.78 -38.14 -10.77
C GLY A 32 -30.88 -37.71 -12.25
N ARG A 33 -30.17 -36.66 -12.69
CA ARG A 33 -30.12 -36.18 -14.08
C ARG A 33 -28.71 -35.76 -14.47
N PHE A 34 -28.33 -36.04 -15.73
CA PHE A 34 -27.17 -35.41 -16.40
C PHE A 34 -27.55 -34.01 -16.92
N GLY A 35 -27.92 -33.07 -16.03
CA GLY A 35 -28.06 -31.63 -16.37
C GLY A 35 -26.78 -30.85 -16.02
N GLY A 36 -26.60 -29.59 -16.42
CA GLY A 36 -25.46 -28.68 -16.09
C GLY A 36 -25.66 -27.86 -14.79
N PHE A 37 -24.59 -27.49 -14.06
CA PHE A 37 -24.68 -26.89 -12.71
C PHE A 37 -25.11 -25.42 -12.84
N GLY A 38 -26.40 -25.14 -12.68
CA GLY A 38 -26.93 -23.81 -12.38
C GLY A 38 -27.63 -23.07 -13.52
N ASN A 39 -28.56 -22.19 -13.10
CA ASN A 39 -29.32 -21.23 -13.92
C ASN A 39 -28.41 -20.32 -14.77
N ASP A 40 -27.17 -20.05 -14.34
CA ASP A 40 -26.20 -19.18 -15.04
C ASP A 40 -25.94 -19.59 -16.49
N ALA A 41 -25.82 -20.90 -16.76
CA ALA A 41 -25.60 -21.40 -18.12
C ALA A 41 -26.83 -21.17 -19.00
N GLY A 42 -28.03 -21.29 -18.42
CA GLY A 42 -29.29 -20.97 -19.08
C GLY A 42 -29.41 -19.49 -19.37
N THR A 43 -29.15 -18.63 -18.38
CA THR A 43 -29.15 -17.16 -18.53
C THR A 43 -28.13 -16.68 -19.56
N ILE A 44 -26.92 -17.24 -19.57
CA ILE A 44 -25.89 -16.89 -20.56
C ILE A 44 -26.28 -17.37 -21.96
N GLN A 45 -26.87 -18.55 -22.08
CA GLN A 45 -27.38 -19.06 -23.35
C GLN A 45 -28.56 -18.20 -23.85
N GLU A 46 -29.45 -17.77 -22.96
CA GLU A 46 -30.56 -16.86 -23.25
C GLU A 46 -30.04 -15.49 -23.73
N ILE A 47 -29.01 -14.93 -23.09
CA ILE A 47 -28.34 -13.70 -23.55
C ILE A 47 -27.74 -13.87 -24.95
N MET A 48 -27.06 -14.99 -25.24
CA MET A 48 -26.42 -15.20 -26.54
C MET A 48 -27.41 -15.48 -27.68
N THR A 49 -28.56 -16.05 -27.36
CA THR A 49 -29.61 -16.39 -28.33
C THR A 49 -30.67 -15.29 -28.46
N SER A 50 -30.64 -14.28 -27.59
CA SER A 50 -31.50 -13.11 -27.66
C SER A 50 -31.10 -12.17 -28.80
N PRO A 51 -32.06 -11.60 -29.54
CA PRO A 51 -31.79 -10.55 -30.53
C PRO A 51 -31.44 -9.19 -29.90
N PHE A 52 -31.54 -9.06 -28.57
CA PHE A 52 -31.25 -7.84 -27.81
C PHE A 52 -29.85 -7.87 -27.19
N SER A 53 -29.24 -6.70 -26.97
CA SER A 53 -27.95 -6.66 -26.30
C SER A 53 -28.09 -7.05 -24.82
N ALA A 54 -27.03 -7.61 -24.23
CA ALA A 54 -27.04 -8.00 -22.83
C ALA A 54 -27.23 -6.79 -21.86
N THR A 55 -26.92 -5.59 -22.33
CA THR A 55 -27.21 -4.30 -21.71
C THR A 55 -28.71 -4.00 -21.66
N ASP A 56 -29.43 -4.25 -22.74
CA ASP A 56 -30.89 -4.03 -22.84
C ASP A 56 -31.68 -5.01 -21.97
N LEU A 57 -31.10 -6.19 -21.70
CA LEU A 57 -31.68 -7.23 -20.86
C LEU A 57 -31.32 -7.08 -19.36
N GLY A 58 -30.53 -6.06 -18.98
CA GLY A 58 -30.11 -5.83 -17.60
C GLY A 58 -29.12 -6.86 -17.03
N TYR A 59 -28.53 -7.72 -17.88
CA TYR A 59 -27.65 -8.82 -17.45
C TYR A 59 -26.17 -8.40 -17.42
N GLY A 60 -25.83 -7.37 -16.63
CA GLY A 60 -24.50 -6.74 -16.52
C GLY A 60 -23.30 -7.69 -16.64
N SER A 61 -22.87 -8.35 -15.57
CA SER A 61 -21.65 -9.18 -15.56
C SER A 61 -21.71 -10.44 -16.45
N TYR A 62 -22.90 -10.82 -16.90
CA TYR A 62 -23.12 -12.01 -17.73
C TYR A 62 -22.84 -11.74 -19.23
N SER A 63 -22.96 -10.49 -19.66
CA SER A 63 -22.61 -10.01 -21.01
C SER A 63 -21.17 -10.33 -21.42
N VAL A 64 -20.20 -9.91 -20.61
CA VAL A 64 -18.76 -10.08 -20.87
C VAL A 64 -18.37 -11.56 -20.92
N ILE A 65 -19.04 -12.40 -20.13
CA ILE A 65 -18.83 -13.85 -20.14
C ILE A 65 -19.39 -14.44 -21.44
N ALA A 66 -20.57 -13.99 -21.84
CA ALA A 66 -21.19 -14.42 -23.07
C ALA A 66 -20.31 -14.07 -24.28
N GLU A 67 -19.77 -12.84 -24.32
CA GLU A 67 -18.80 -12.40 -25.33
C GLU A 67 -17.50 -13.21 -25.30
N PHE A 68 -16.93 -13.47 -24.11
CA PHE A 68 -15.71 -14.25 -23.96
C PHE A 68 -15.85 -15.64 -24.58
N TYR A 69 -16.94 -16.35 -24.28
CA TYR A 69 -17.17 -17.69 -24.81
C TYR A 69 -17.65 -17.68 -26.27
N SER A 70 -18.40 -16.66 -26.70
CA SER A 70 -18.78 -16.45 -28.10
C SER A 70 -17.55 -16.21 -28.97
N GLY A 71 -16.60 -15.38 -28.52
CA GLY A 71 -15.33 -15.16 -29.20
C GLY A 71 -14.45 -16.42 -29.32
N LEU A 72 -14.65 -17.40 -28.45
CA LEU A 72 -14.01 -18.72 -28.52
C LEU A 72 -14.78 -19.73 -29.39
N GLY A 73 -15.90 -19.32 -30.01
CA GLY A 73 -16.76 -20.19 -30.81
C GLY A 73 -17.49 -21.25 -29.99
N MET A 74 -17.64 -21.05 -28.68
CA MET A 74 -18.24 -22.03 -27.78
C MET A 74 -19.69 -21.73 -27.43
N ALA A 75 -20.28 -20.66 -27.98
CA ALA A 75 -21.61 -20.13 -27.64
C ALA A 75 -22.69 -21.21 -27.45
N ASP A 76 -22.75 -22.19 -28.35
CA ASP A 76 -23.76 -23.26 -28.36
C ASP A 76 -23.33 -24.56 -27.64
N SER A 77 -22.17 -24.56 -26.98
CA SER A 77 -21.58 -25.76 -26.38
C SER A 77 -21.28 -25.60 -24.88
N PRO A 78 -22.28 -25.77 -24.01
CA PRO A 78 -22.11 -25.74 -22.56
C PRO A 78 -21.10 -26.77 -22.03
N THR A 79 -20.96 -27.89 -22.73
CA THR A 79 -20.02 -28.96 -22.42
C THR A 79 -18.58 -28.62 -22.81
N ALA A 80 -18.34 -27.88 -23.88
CA ALA A 80 -16.98 -27.42 -24.22
C ALA A 80 -16.51 -26.33 -23.24
N ALA A 81 -17.39 -25.39 -22.91
CA ALA A 81 -17.09 -24.33 -21.95
C ALA A 81 -16.84 -24.85 -20.53
N SER A 82 -17.56 -25.89 -20.11
CA SER A 82 -17.34 -26.54 -18.81
C SER A 82 -15.96 -27.21 -18.73
N VAL A 83 -15.57 -27.92 -19.78
CA VAL A 83 -14.24 -28.53 -19.88
C VAL A 83 -13.16 -27.44 -19.85
N LEU A 84 -13.35 -26.35 -20.60
CA LEU A 84 -12.42 -25.22 -20.61
C LEU A 84 -12.28 -24.58 -19.22
N GLY A 85 -13.39 -24.30 -18.54
CA GLY A 85 -13.39 -23.70 -17.20
C GLY A 85 -12.64 -24.56 -16.19
N ALA A 86 -12.86 -25.87 -16.21
CA ALA A 86 -12.16 -26.79 -15.32
C ALA A 86 -10.67 -26.96 -15.67
N ILE A 87 -10.29 -26.87 -16.95
CA ILE A 87 -8.88 -26.81 -17.36
C ILE A 87 -8.22 -25.55 -16.81
N ILE A 88 -8.85 -24.38 -16.95
CA ILE A 88 -8.31 -23.10 -16.46
C ILE A 88 -8.15 -23.12 -14.94
N GLY A 89 -9.16 -23.57 -14.20
CA GLY A 89 -9.09 -23.72 -12.75
C GLY A 89 -7.97 -24.66 -12.30
N SER A 90 -7.83 -25.81 -12.97
CA SER A 90 -6.79 -26.80 -12.64
C SER A 90 -5.39 -26.28 -12.99
N THR A 91 -5.28 -25.47 -14.06
CA THR A 91 -4.05 -24.79 -14.45
C THR A 91 -3.62 -23.77 -13.40
N ALA A 92 -4.57 -23.04 -12.78
CA ALA A 92 -4.28 -22.12 -11.68
C ALA A 92 -3.61 -22.84 -10.49
N LEU A 93 -4.11 -24.02 -10.12
CA LEU A 93 -3.46 -24.88 -9.12
C LEU A 93 -2.04 -25.28 -9.55
N GLY A 94 -1.87 -25.75 -10.78
CA GLY A 94 -0.57 -26.13 -11.33
C GLY A 94 0.46 -25.00 -11.25
N ILE A 95 0.07 -23.78 -11.65
CA ILE A 95 0.93 -22.60 -11.60
C ILE A 95 1.32 -22.24 -10.17
N VAL A 96 0.38 -22.28 -9.22
CA VAL A 96 0.70 -22.05 -7.80
C VAL A 96 1.69 -23.11 -7.29
N LEU A 97 1.50 -24.38 -7.63
CA LEU A 97 2.40 -25.46 -7.23
C LEU A 97 3.80 -25.30 -7.83
N VAL A 98 3.90 -24.93 -9.10
CA VAL A 98 5.20 -24.60 -9.72
C VAL A 98 5.84 -23.41 -9.01
N ARG A 99 5.06 -22.36 -8.71
CA ARG A 99 5.55 -21.13 -8.09
C ARG A 99 6.15 -21.34 -6.70
N ILE A 100 5.60 -22.26 -5.92
CA ILE A 100 6.11 -22.61 -4.58
C ILE A 100 7.16 -23.74 -4.58
N GLY A 101 7.44 -24.34 -5.74
CA GLY A 101 8.40 -25.45 -5.89
C GLY A 101 7.85 -26.83 -5.52
N GLY A 102 6.52 -27.01 -5.54
CA GLY A 102 5.84 -28.27 -5.25
C GLY A 102 5.39 -28.44 -3.79
N ILE A 103 4.65 -29.53 -3.51
CA ILE A 103 4.16 -29.86 -2.16
C ILE A 103 5.20 -30.76 -1.48
N HIS A 104 5.79 -30.26 -0.40
CA HIS A 104 6.78 -31.03 0.37
C HIS A 104 6.27 -31.35 1.79
N LEU A 105 6.05 -32.65 2.05
CA LEU A 105 5.91 -33.25 3.39
C LEU A 105 4.72 -32.77 4.26
N GLY A 106 3.67 -32.19 3.67
CA GLY A 106 2.46 -31.75 4.37
C GLY A 106 1.24 -32.61 4.05
N ARG A 107 0.66 -33.30 5.04
CA ARG A 107 -0.59 -34.08 4.82
C ARG A 107 -1.77 -33.17 4.51
N VAL A 108 -1.80 -31.94 5.06
CA VAL A 108 -2.91 -31.00 4.89
C VAL A 108 -2.87 -30.35 3.50
N SER A 109 -1.70 -29.84 3.07
CA SER A 109 -1.54 -29.26 1.73
C SER A 109 -1.80 -30.29 0.62
N LEU A 110 -1.42 -31.56 0.82
CA LEU A 110 -1.72 -32.64 -0.12
C LEU A 110 -3.23 -32.91 -0.23
N ILE A 111 -3.94 -33.00 0.89
CA ILE A 111 -5.39 -33.21 0.90
C ILE A 111 -6.10 -32.04 0.20
N LEU A 112 -5.70 -30.80 0.49
CA LEU A 112 -6.26 -29.62 -0.16
C LEU A 112 -5.99 -29.61 -1.67
N ALA A 113 -4.77 -29.92 -2.08
CA ALA A 113 -4.41 -29.98 -3.50
C ALA A 113 -5.17 -31.07 -4.27
N LEU A 114 -5.46 -32.21 -3.63
CA LEU A 114 -6.26 -33.29 -4.23
C LEU A 114 -7.76 -32.97 -4.26
N ALA A 115 -8.27 -32.24 -3.27
CA ALA A 115 -9.66 -31.79 -3.24
C ALA A 115 -9.93 -30.65 -4.25
N THR A 116 -8.92 -29.86 -4.60
CA THR A 116 -9.06 -28.67 -5.46
C THR A 116 -9.62 -29.00 -6.85
N PRO A 117 -9.09 -29.97 -7.62
CA PRO A 117 -9.68 -30.41 -8.88
C PRO A 117 -11.14 -30.86 -8.77
N VAL A 118 -11.51 -31.52 -7.68
CA VAL A 118 -12.89 -32.01 -7.45
C VAL A 118 -13.85 -30.84 -7.24
N LEU A 119 -13.44 -29.85 -6.45
CA LEU A 119 -14.23 -28.62 -6.25
C LEU A 119 -14.35 -27.81 -7.54
N ILE A 120 -13.27 -27.70 -8.31
CA ILE A 120 -13.27 -27.05 -9.64
C ILE A 120 -14.21 -27.79 -10.60
N GLY A 121 -14.15 -29.11 -10.66
CA GLY A 121 -15.05 -29.92 -11.49
C GLY A 121 -16.52 -29.84 -11.05
N LEU A 122 -16.78 -29.58 -9.77
CA LEU A 122 -18.13 -29.44 -9.22
C LEU A 122 -18.73 -28.04 -9.45
N TYR A 123 -17.91 -26.98 -9.40
CA TYR A 123 -18.40 -25.58 -9.36
C TYR A 123 -17.95 -24.69 -10.53
N GLN A 124 -16.83 -25.00 -11.20
CA GLN A 124 -16.31 -24.24 -12.34
C GLN A 124 -16.55 -24.94 -13.69
N ALA A 125 -17.03 -26.18 -13.69
CA ALA A 125 -17.39 -26.92 -14.89
C ALA A 125 -18.73 -26.46 -15.49
N THR A 126 -19.00 -25.17 -15.48
CA THR A 126 -20.16 -24.56 -16.14
C THR A 126 -19.78 -23.18 -16.69
N TYR A 127 -20.54 -22.71 -17.68
CA TYR A 127 -20.54 -21.35 -18.20
C TYR A 127 -20.67 -20.34 -17.05
N THR A 128 -19.56 -19.89 -16.46
CA THR A 128 -19.59 -19.14 -15.20
C THR A 128 -18.52 -18.08 -15.14
N LYS A 129 -18.81 -17.01 -14.37
CA LYS A 129 -17.88 -15.91 -14.09
C LYS A 129 -16.63 -16.36 -13.33
N GLU A 130 -16.66 -17.54 -12.71
CA GLU A 130 -15.56 -18.09 -11.90
C GLU A 130 -14.29 -18.42 -12.73
N VAL A 131 -14.46 -18.62 -14.04
CA VAL A 131 -13.35 -18.85 -14.97
C VAL A 131 -12.45 -17.62 -15.09
N LEU A 132 -13.05 -16.43 -15.15
CA LEU A 132 -12.33 -15.15 -15.22
C LEU A 132 -11.58 -14.85 -13.92
N ILE A 133 -12.17 -15.20 -12.78
CA ILE A 133 -11.49 -15.12 -11.48
C ILE A 133 -10.26 -16.03 -11.47
N SER A 134 -10.39 -17.24 -12.01
CA SER A 134 -9.30 -18.22 -12.08
C SER A 134 -8.15 -17.72 -12.96
N LEU A 135 -8.44 -17.02 -14.07
CA LEU A 135 -7.44 -16.31 -14.87
C LEU A 135 -6.75 -15.19 -14.08
N GLY A 136 -7.51 -14.39 -13.32
CA GLY A 136 -6.94 -13.37 -12.42
C GLY A 136 -5.98 -13.96 -11.38
N ILE A 137 -6.29 -15.14 -10.85
CA ILE A 137 -5.43 -15.85 -9.88
C ILE A 137 -4.13 -16.34 -10.51
N ILE A 138 -4.18 -16.80 -11.76
CA ILE A 138 -2.98 -17.16 -12.53
C ILE A 138 -2.05 -15.94 -12.64
N VAL A 139 -2.61 -14.77 -12.98
CA VAL A 139 -1.86 -13.50 -13.02
C VAL A 139 -1.24 -13.21 -11.64
N ILE A 140 -2.03 -13.25 -10.57
CA ILE A 140 -1.58 -12.97 -9.19
C ILE A 140 -0.41 -13.88 -8.76
N ALA A 141 -0.47 -15.17 -9.13
CA ALA A 141 0.55 -16.16 -8.81
C ALA A 141 1.86 -15.97 -9.59
N LEU A 142 1.75 -15.57 -10.86
CA LEU A 142 2.91 -15.35 -11.74
C LEU A 142 3.64 -14.03 -11.46
N MET A 143 2.92 -13.00 -11.00
CA MET A 143 3.49 -11.66 -10.84
C MET A 143 4.70 -11.62 -9.88
N PRO A 144 5.70 -10.77 -10.15
CA PRO A 144 6.89 -10.64 -9.32
C PRO A 144 6.54 -10.17 -7.89
N LEU A 145 7.38 -10.54 -6.91
CA LEU A 145 7.17 -10.19 -5.48
C LEU A 145 7.74 -8.80 -5.12
N ASN A 146 7.81 -7.91 -6.11
CA ASN A 146 8.21 -6.52 -6.00
C ASN A 146 6.98 -5.60 -6.09
N LEU A 147 7.17 -4.29 -5.91
CA LEU A 147 6.08 -3.32 -5.95
C LEU A 147 5.32 -3.34 -7.28
N LEU A 148 6.03 -3.51 -8.41
CA LEU A 148 5.40 -3.60 -9.73
C LEU A 148 4.41 -4.77 -9.80
N GLY A 149 4.77 -5.93 -9.27
CA GLY A 149 3.84 -7.05 -9.20
C GLY A 149 2.67 -6.82 -8.22
N GLU A 150 2.87 -6.09 -7.12
CA GLU A 150 1.74 -5.70 -6.24
C GLU A 150 0.81 -4.70 -6.92
N ILE A 151 1.34 -3.73 -7.67
CA ILE A 151 0.54 -2.79 -8.46
C ILE A 151 -0.26 -3.55 -9.51
N ILE A 152 0.36 -4.47 -10.24
CA ILE A 152 -0.35 -5.29 -11.23
C ILE A 152 -1.47 -6.08 -10.54
N VAL A 153 -1.23 -6.69 -9.38
CA VAL A 153 -2.28 -7.40 -8.63
C VAL A 153 -3.45 -6.46 -8.28
N VAL A 154 -3.17 -5.26 -7.76
CA VAL A 154 -4.20 -4.28 -7.40
C VAL A 154 -4.96 -3.80 -8.65
N VAL A 155 -4.24 -3.50 -9.73
CA VAL A 155 -4.84 -3.07 -11.01
C VAL A 155 -5.69 -4.18 -11.59
N THR A 156 -5.24 -5.44 -11.59
CA THR A 156 -6.06 -6.58 -12.02
C THR A 156 -7.35 -6.68 -11.20
N LEU A 157 -7.29 -6.52 -9.87
CA LEU A 157 -8.48 -6.53 -9.02
C LEU A 157 -9.40 -5.32 -9.30
N LEU A 158 -8.86 -4.13 -9.59
CA LEU A 158 -9.65 -2.95 -9.95
C LEU A 158 -10.29 -3.07 -11.34
N VAL A 159 -9.57 -3.64 -12.32
CA VAL A 159 -10.13 -3.96 -13.65
C VAL A 159 -11.24 -4.98 -13.51
N LEU A 160 -11.07 -6.01 -12.67
CA LEU A 160 -12.16 -6.93 -12.34
C LEU A 160 -13.37 -6.20 -11.72
N GLY A 161 -13.09 -5.12 -10.98
CA GLY A 161 -14.07 -4.20 -10.39
C GLY A 161 -14.88 -3.41 -11.39
N LEU A 162 -14.19 -2.81 -12.37
CA LEU A 162 -14.79 -1.95 -13.38
C LEU A 162 -15.55 -2.76 -14.44
N GLU A 163 -14.98 -3.88 -14.89
CA GLU A 163 -15.51 -4.65 -16.02
C GLU A 163 -16.58 -5.68 -15.62
N TYR A 164 -16.51 -6.22 -14.39
CA TYR A 164 -17.36 -7.37 -14.02
C TYR A 164 -18.28 -7.08 -12.84
N ARG A 165 -17.71 -6.76 -11.67
CA ARG A 165 -18.48 -6.50 -10.45
C ARG A 165 -17.76 -5.49 -9.57
N THR A 166 -18.42 -4.39 -9.28
CA THR A 166 -17.88 -3.27 -8.47
C THR A 166 -17.30 -3.70 -7.13
N TYR A 167 -17.78 -4.82 -6.55
CA TYR A 167 -17.24 -5.34 -5.29
C TYR A 167 -15.76 -5.75 -5.38
N TRP A 168 -15.22 -6.06 -6.56
CA TRP A 168 -13.78 -6.34 -6.71
C TRP A 168 -12.89 -5.13 -6.44
N SER A 169 -13.41 -3.91 -6.63
CA SER A 169 -12.73 -2.69 -6.19
C SER A 169 -12.60 -2.63 -4.67
N ILE A 170 -13.61 -3.14 -3.94
CA ILE A 170 -13.57 -3.28 -2.48
C ILE A 170 -12.55 -4.37 -2.09
N VAL A 171 -12.51 -5.49 -2.82
CA VAL A 171 -11.49 -6.55 -2.64
C VAL A 171 -10.09 -5.98 -2.83
N ALA A 172 -9.85 -5.11 -3.82
CA ALA A 172 -8.57 -4.46 -4.05
C ALA A 172 -8.14 -3.59 -2.85
N GLY A 173 -9.05 -2.77 -2.33
CA GLY A 173 -8.79 -1.94 -1.15
C GLY A 173 -8.49 -2.77 0.11
N LEU A 174 -9.30 -3.79 0.38
CA LEU A 174 -9.10 -4.71 1.50
C LEU A 174 -7.81 -5.52 1.36
N TYR A 175 -7.46 -5.94 0.15
CA TYR A 175 -6.20 -6.62 -0.14
C TYR A 175 -5.01 -5.74 0.26
N VAL A 176 -4.98 -4.46 -0.14
CA VAL A 176 -3.89 -3.53 0.22
C VAL A 176 -3.81 -3.38 1.74
N LEU A 177 -4.94 -3.22 2.42
CA LEU A 177 -4.96 -3.05 3.87
C LEU A 177 -4.47 -4.32 4.60
N ILE A 178 -4.96 -5.49 4.21
CA ILE A 178 -4.55 -6.78 4.78
C ILE A 178 -3.07 -7.03 4.50
N ARG A 179 -2.58 -6.74 3.29
CA ARG A 179 -1.16 -6.80 2.93
C ARG A 179 -0.33 -5.90 3.82
N PHE A 180 -0.79 -4.67 4.04
CA PHE A 180 -0.11 -3.72 4.90
C PHE A 180 0.00 -4.23 6.34
N VAL A 181 -1.10 -4.75 6.91
CA VAL A 181 -1.11 -5.33 8.27
C VAL A 181 -0.20 -6.55 8.37
N LEU A 182 -0.23 -7.45 7.39
CA LEU A 182 0.63 -8.64 7.36
C LEU A 182 2.12 -8.30 7.15
N SER A 183 2.42 -7.12 6.59
CA SER A 183 3.79 -6.65 6.31
C SER A 183 4.41 -5.78 7.40
N ARG A 184 3.62 -5.17 8.30
CA ARG A 184 4.11 -4.26 9.34
C ARG A 184 4.79 -5.00 10.50
N ARG A 185 6.03 -4.61 10.82
CA ARG A 185 6.64 -4.80 12.15
C ARG A 185 6.04 -3.73 13.10
N HIS A 186 5.14 -4.10 14.00
CA HIS A 186 4.57 -3.13 14.97
C HIS A 186 5.61 -2.70 16.02
N THR A 187 5.96 -1.41 16.03
CA THR A 187 6.64 -0.70 17.13
C THR A 187 5.92 0.62 17.43
N LEU A 188 4.67 0.58 17.91
CA LEU A 188 3.92 1.81 18.18
C LEU A 188 3.61 2.10 19.66
N THR A 189 3.86 1.18 20.62
CA THR A 189 3.51 1.45 22.04
C THR A 189 4.34 0.70 23.09
N GLY A 190 5.57 0.28 22.80
CA GLY A 190 6.47 -0.31 23.82
C GLY A 190 6.06 -1.68 24.39
N ARG A 191 4.83 -2.17 24.16
CA ARG A 191 4.44 -3.56 24.39
C ARG A 191 4.45 -4.33 23.07
N ARG A 192 5.33 -5.34 22.99
CA ARG A 192 5.45 -6.28 21.87
C ARG A 192 4.34 -7.31 21.95
N VAL A 193 3.51 -7.36 20.92
CA VAL A 193 2.20 -8.01 20.99
C VAL A 193 2.19 -9.04 19.86
N SER A 194 2.53 -10.30 20.16
CA SER A 194 2.59 -11.41 19.18
C SER A 194 1.19 -11.77 18.67
N PRO A 195 0.92 -11.79 17.35
CA PRO A 195 -0.42 -12.01 16.82
C PRO A 195 -0.94 -13.41 17.18
N LYS A 196 -1.80 -13.46 18.20
CA LYS A 196 -2.66 -14.60 18.49
C LYS A 196 -3.75 -14.67 17.42
N VAL A 197 -4.27 -15.86 17.14
CA VAL A 197 -5.42 -16.10 16.23
C VAL A 197 -6.57 -15.12 16.50
N SER A 198 -6.78 -14.75 17.78
CA SER A 198 -7.76 -13.75 18.19
C SER A 198 -7.61 -12.40 17.47
N ARG A 199 -6.40 -11.94 17.16
CA ARG A 199 -6.19 -10.64 16.51
C ARG A 199 -6.51 -10.63 15.02
N VAL A 200 -6.33 -11.75 14.31
CA VAL A 200 -6.77 -11.87 12.91
C VAL A 200 -8.30 -11.84 12.85
N ILE A 201 -8.95 -12.53 13.79
CA ILE A 201 -10.41 -12.51 13.95
C ILE A 201 -10.89 -11.08 14.28
N TRP A 202 -10.25 -10.39 15.23
CA TRP A 202 -10.57 -8.97 15.53
C TRP A 202 -10.35 -8.02 14.35
N MET A 203 -9.33 -8.26 13.52
CA MET A 203 -9.09 -7.47 12.31
C MET A 203 -10.22 -7.66 11.30
N ILE A 204 -10.67 -8.90 11.10
CA ILE A 204 -11.80 -9.21 10.20
C ILE A 204 -13.07 -8.56 10.72
N ILE A 205 -13.37 -8.70 12.02
CA ILE A 205 -14.51 -8.04 12.68
C ILE A 205 -14.47 -6.53 12.44
N GLY A 206 -13.33 -5.89 12.71
CA GLY A 206 -13.16 -4.45 12.53
C GLY A 206 -13.30 -4.01 11.08
N LEU A 207 -12.78 -4.79 10.13
CA LEU A 207 -12.87 -4.49 8.71
C LEU A 207 -14.27 -4.65 8.15
N SER A 208 -14.97 -5.72 8.52
CA SER A 208 -16.37 -5.94 8.16
C SER A 208 -17.27 -4.83 8.73
N ALA A 209 -17.04 -4.40 9.97
CA ALA A 209 -17.78 -3.29 10.57
C ALA A 209 -17.51 -1.96 9.86
N LEU A 210 -16.25 -1.64 9.56
CA LEU A 210 -15.87 -0.43 8.81
C LEU A 210 -16.43 -0.42 7.39
N ALA A 211 -16.41 -1.56 6.70
CA ALA A 211 -17.01 -1.69 5.38
C ALA A 211 -18.53 -1.48 5.44
N GLY A 212 -19.20 -2.04 6.45
CA GLY A 212 -20.63 -1.80 6.66
C GLY A 212 -20.96 -0.32 6.95
N LEU A 213 -20.15 0.35 7.78
CA LEU A 213 -20.27 1.79 8.02
C LEU A 213 -20.07 2.60 6.74
N ALA A 214 -19.08 2.26 5.92
CA ALA A 214 -18.82 2.96 4.67
C ALA A 214 -19.97 2.81 3.66
N ILE A 215 -20.58 1.62 3.57
CA ILE A 215 -21.75 1.38 2.73
C ILE A 215 -22.92 2.22 3.19
N TRP A 216 -23.18 2.27 4.51
CA TRP A 216 -24.27 3.07 5.04
C TRP A 216 -24.07 4.57 4.78
N ILE A 217 -22.86 5.10 5.00
CA ILE A 217 -22.54 6.51 4.68
C ILE A 217 -22.71 6.79 3.18
N GLY A 218 -22.28 5.87 2.32
CA GLY A 218 -22.29 6.08 0.87
C GLY A 218 -23.64 5.88 0.20
N THR A 219 -24.52 5.06 0.77
CA THR A 219 -25.79 4.65 0.12
C THR A 219 -27.03 5.02 0.90
N GLY A 220 -26.90 5.39 2.18
CA GLY A 220 -28.02 5.56 3.11
C GLY A 220 -28.72 4.25 3.51
N GLN A 221 -28.33 3.12 2.92
CA GLN A 221 -28.94 1.82 3.15
C GLN A 221 -28.20 1.03 4.24
N PRO A 222 -28.89 0.16 4.98
CA PRO A 222 -28.24 -0.72 5.94
C PRO A 222 -27.21 -1.62 5.23
N ALA A 223 -26.11 -1.93 5.92
CA ALA A 223 -24.99 -2.66 5.32
C ALA A 223 -25.35 -4.06 4.80
N ASP A 224 -26.39 -4.68 5.36
CA ASP A 224 -26.94 -5.98 4.95
C ASP A 224 -28.02 -5.87 3.86
N TYR A 225 -28.42 -4.66 3.45
CA TYR A 225 -29.49 -4.39 2.49
C TYR A 225 -29.35 -5.16 1.17
N PHE A 226 -28.17 -5.12 0.55
CA PHE A 226 -27.93 -5.77 -0.74
C PHE A 226 -28.12 -7.28 -0.67
N ARG A 227 -27.81 -7.88 0.47
CA ARG A 227 -27.99 -9.31 0.69
C ARG A 227 -29.44 -9.65 1.01
N THR A 228 -30.09 -8.87 1.87
CA THR A 228 -31.49 -9.11 2.24
C THR A 228 -32.43 -8.88 1.06
N ALA A 229 -32.20 -7.86 0.25
CA ALA A 229 -33.01 -7.56 -0.94
C ALA A 229 -33.00 -8.72 -1.96
N VAL A 230 -31.84 -9.36 -2.17
CA VAL A 230 -31.74 -10.53 -3.06
C VAL A 230 -32.44 -11.75 -2.45
N ASN A 231 -32.28 -11.97 -1.14
CA ASN A 231 -32.94 -13.07 -0.43
C ASN A 231 -34.47 -12.93 -0.40
N GLU A 232 -35.01 -11.71 -0.29
CA GLU A 232 -36.45 -11.45 -0.33
C GLU A 232 -37.05 -11.75 -1.71
N GLY A 233 -36.29 -11.52 -2.79
CA GLY A 233 -36.68 -11.91 -4.15
C GLY A 233 -36.64 -13.43 -4.38
N GLU A 234 -35.60 -14.12 -3.90
CA GLU A 234 -35.45 -15.57 -4.09
C GLU A 234 -36.27 -16.43 -3.12
N ALA A 235 -36.63 -15.93 -1.92
CA ALA A 235 -37.45 -16.66 -0.96
C ALA A 235 -38.89 -16.93 -1.46
N ARG A 236 -39.32 -16.25 -2.53
CA ARG A 236 -40.59 -16.54 -3.23
C ARG A 236 -40.50 -17.70 -4.21
N GLN A 237 -39.31 -18.20 -4.54
CA GLN A 237 -39.13 -19.45 -5.27
C GLN A 237 -39.07 -20.59 -4.25
N GLU A 238 -40.09 -21.44 -4.21
CA GLU A 238 -40.35 -22.47 -3.17
C GLU A 238 -39.25 -23.54 -2.94
N ASN A 239 -38.04 -23.40 -3.50
CA ASN A 239 -36.99 -24.43 -3.42
C ASN A 239 -35.54 -23.93 -3.25
N THR A 240 -35.30 -22.64 -3.02
CA THR A 240 -33.94 -22.11 -2.80
C THR A 240 -33.65 -21.98 -1.32
N GLY A 241 -32.61 -22.68 -0.85
CA GLY A 241 -32.14 -22.63 0.52
C GLY A 241 -31.45 -21.31 0.90
N SER A 242 -31.90 -20.16 0.40
CA SER A 242 -31.37 -18.84 0.74
C SER A 242 -31.82 -18.50 2.16
N LEU A 243 -30.89 -18.64 3.11
CA LEU A 243 -31.15 -18.37 4.53
C LEU A 243 -29.94 -17.62 5.08
N ILE A 244 -29.86 -16.35 4.70
CA ILE A 244 -29.16 -15.33 5.47
C ILE A 244 -30.13 -14.16 5.68
N SER A 245 -31.20 -14.43 6.45
CA SER A 245 -32.01 -13.36 7.01
C SER A 245 -31.20 -12.57 8.04
N ARG A 246 -31.73 -11.40 8.40
CA ARG A 246 -31.19 -10.57 9.45
C ARG A 246 -31.14 -11.36 10.77
N TYR A 247 -29.94 -11.63 11.29
CA TYR A 247 -29.74 -12.45 12.50
C TYR A 247 -30.07 -11.69 13.79
N ILE A 248 -29.85 -10.37 13.77
CA ILE A 248 -30.06 -9.48 14.92
C ILE A 248 -30.83 -8.25 14.44
N GLU A 249 -31.95 -7.96 15.09
CA GLU A 249 -32.72 -6.74 14.89
C GLU A 249 -32.23 -5.66 15.86
N LEU A 250 -31.42 -4.72 15.35
CA LEU A 250 -30.93 -3.55 16.06
C LEU A 250 -31.20 -2.29 15.22
N PRO A 251 -31.23 -1.09 15.83
CA PRO A 251 -31.38 0.17 15.10
C PRO A 251 -30.28 0.38 14.06
N GLU A 252 -30.62 1.03 12.94
CA GLU A 252 -29.60 1.39 11.95
C GLU A 252 -28.68 2.51 12.44
N PRO A 253 -27.40 2.48 12.05
CA PRO A 253 -26.75 1.52 11.14
C PRO A 253 -26.14 0.29 11.85
N LEU A 254 -26.31 0.18 13.17
CA LEU A 254 -25.69 -0.87 13.99
C LEU A 254 -26.22 -2.26 13.63
N GLY A 255 -27.52 -2.38 13.35
CA GLY A 255 -28.15 -3.63 12.90
C GLY A 255 -27.47 -4.20 11.67
N GLY A 256 -27.35 -3.40 10.59
CA GLY A 256 -26.69 -3.87 9.38
C GLY A 256 -25.23 -4.27 9.59
N MET A 257 -24.47 -3.47 10.36
CA MET A 257 -23.06 -3.78 10.64
C MET A 257 -22.88 -5.07 11.43
N VAL A 258 -23.67 -5.30 12.48
CA VAL A 258 -23.60 -6.51 13.30
C VAL A 258 -23.93 -7.75 12.47
N ASN A 259 -24.97 -7.65 11.62
CA ASN A 259 -25.34 -8.75 10.74
C ASN A 259 -24.25 -9.08 9.71
N VAL A 260 -23.63 -8.06 9.11
CA VAL A 260 -22.48 -8.24 8.20
C VAL A 260 -21.30 -8.91 8.91
N VAL A 261 -20.96 -8.48 10.12
CA VAL A 261 -19.88 -9.08 10.92
C VAL A 261 -20.17 -10.54 11.23
N LEU A 262 -21.37 -10.86 11.72
CA LEU A 262 -21.77 -12.24 12.03
C LEU A 262 -21.73 -13.13 10.80
N SER A 263 -22.19 -12.62 9.67
CA SER A 263 -22.22 -13.38 8.41
C SER A 263 -20.81 -13.63 7.90
N THR A 264 -19.93 -12.62 7.95
CA THR A 264 -18.50 -12.79 7.64
C THR A 264 -17.83 -13.81 8.56
N LEU A 265 -18.16 -13.83 9.85
CA LEU A 265 -17.63 -14.80 10.81
C LEU A 265 -18.14 -16.22 10.54
N PHE A 266 -19.40 -16.37 10.16
CA PHE A 266 -19.93 -17.67 9.74
C PHE A 266 -19.25 -18.16 8.46
N PHE A 267 -18.76 -17.27 7.57
CA PHE A 267 -17.97 -17.65 6.40
C PHE A 267 -16.57 -18.17 6.76
N ILE A 268 -16.15 -18.03 8.01
CA ILE A 268 -14.90 -18.61 8.51
C ILE A 268 -15.20 -19.90 9.27
N VAL A 269 -16.31 -19.94 9.99
CA VAL A 269 -16.79 -21.10 10.75
C VAL A 269 -18.24 -21.39 10.34
N PRO A 270 -18.46 -22.31 9.38
CA PRO A 270 -19.78 -22.56 8.77
C PRO A 270 -20.70 -23.40 9.69
N LEU A 271 -20.74 -23.05 10.98
CA LEU A 271 -21.61 -23.67 11.97
C LEU A 271 -23.09 -23.68 11.52
N PRO A 272 -23.64 -22.60 10.91
CA PRO A 272 -25.02 -22.60 10.43
C PRO A 272 -25.29 -23.62 9.32
N MET A 273 -24.30 -23.94 8.46
CA MET A 273 -24.48 -24.96 7.41
C MET A 273 -24.59 -26.37 7.99
N VAL A 274 -23.79 -26.68 9.01
CA VAL A 274 -23.84 -27.99 9.69
C VAL A 274 -25.20 -28.20 10.35
N LEU A 275 -25.80 -27.12 10.86
CA LEU A 275 -27.12 -27.15 11.49
C LEU A 275 -28.28 -27.36 10.50
N LYS A 276 -28.09 -27.19 9.18
CA LYS A 276 -29.12 -27.50 8.18
C LYS A 276 -29.35 -29.00 7.96
N LEU A 277 -28.48 -29.87 8.49
CA LEU A 277 -28.59 -31.34 8.49
C LEU A 277 -28.78 -32.02 7.11
N SER A 278 -28.76 -31.27 6.01
CA SER A 278 -28.75 -31.82 4.66
C SER A 278 -27.35 -32.36 4.33
N PRO A 279 -27.23 -33.57 3.74
CA PRO A 279 -25.96 -34.17 3.37
C PRO A 279 -25.08 -33.24 2.51
N TYR A 280 -25.70 -32.46 1.63
CA TYR A 280 -25.04 -31.47 0.79
C TYR A 280 -24.36 -30.36 1.62
N TYR A 281 -25.13 -29.72 2.51
CA TYR A 281 -24.63 -28.61 3.34
C TYR A 281 -23.64 -29.07 4.41
N LEU A 282 -23.76 -30.31 4.90
CA LEU A 282 -22.85 -30.88 5.90
C LEU A 282 -21.47 -31.18 5.30
N ILE A 283 -21.42 -31.83 4.14
CA ILE A 283 -20.16 -32.11 3.43
C ILE A 283 -19.45 -30.81 3.08
N ILE A 284 -20.20 -29.83 2.55
CA ILE A 284 -19.66 -28.52 2.18
C ILE A 284 -19.17 -27.74 3.40
N GLY A 285 -19.96 -27.69 4.48
CA GLY A 285 -19.57 -27.01 5.71
C GLY A 285 -18.28 -27.58 6.29
N CYS A 286 -18.11 -28.90 6.27
CA CYS A 286 -16.86 -29.56 6.70
C CYS A 286 -15.66 -29.18 5.83
N VAL A 287 -15.82 -29.16 4.50
CA VAL A 287 -14.75 -28.74 3.56
C VAL A 287 -14.36 -27.29 3.80
N PHE A 288 -15.34 -26.40 3.97
CA PHE A 288 -15.12 -24.98 4.18
C PHE A 288 -14.44 -24.71 5.54
N ALA A 289 -14.92 -25.33 6.61
CA ALA A 289 -14.28 -25.28 7.93
C ALA A 289 -12.82 -25.75 7.85
N PHE A 290 -12.54 -26.85 7.13
CA PHE A 290 -11.19 -27.37 6.98
C PHE A 290 -10.28 -26.39 6.22
N ILE A 291 -10.73 -25.83 5.09
CA ILE A 291 -9.95 -24.85 4.32
C ILE A 291 -9.63 -23.62 5.17
N TRP A 292 -10.62 -23.06 5.87
CA TRP A 292 -10.48 -21.80 6.60
C TRP A 292 -9.74 -21.91 7.92
N ILE A 293 -9.97 -22.97 8.69
CA ILE A 293 -9.18 -23.24 9.91
C ILE A 293 -7.69 -23.32 9.54
N ASN A 294 -7.36 -23.95 8.42
CA ASN A 294 -5.97 -24.06 7.97
C ASN A 294 -5.43 -22.74 7.39
N ALA A 295 -6.24 -21.96 6.67
CA ALA A 295 -5.87 -20.62 6.20
C ALA A 295 -5.55 -19.66 7.37
N VAL A 296 -6.42 -19.62 8.40
CA VAL A 296 -6.23 -18.79 9.60
C VAL A 296 -5.02 -19.25 10.42
N ARG A 297 -4.84 -20.57 10.60
CA ARG A 297 -3.64 -21.12 11.25
C ARG A 297 -2.36 -20.71 10.53
N THR A 298 -2.38 -20.71 9.21
CA THR A 298 -1.27 -20.32 8.34
C THR A 298 -0.98 -18.81 8.42
N ALA A 299 -2.02 -17.97 8.41
CA ALA A 299 -1.89 -16.53 8.63
C ALA A 299 -1.29 -16.20 10.01
N ALA A 300 -1.72 -16.91 11.06
CA ALA A 300 -1.16 -16.79 12.41
C ALA A 300 0.27 -17.33 12.52
N ALA A 301 0.69 -18.27 11.67
CA ALA A 301 2.08 -18.74 11.61
C ALA A 301 2.98 -17.72 10.90
N THR A 302 2.50 -17.13 9.81
CA THR A 302 3.19 -16.08 9.03
C THR A 302 3.53 -14.87 9.87
N SER A 303 2.56 -14.38 10.62
CA SER A 303 2.70 -13.20 11.46
C SER A 303 3.63 -13.43 12.66
N ARG A 304 3.78 -14.68 13.12
CA ARG A 304 4.81 -15.08 14.09
C ARG A 304 6.22 -15.13 13.47
N ALA A 305 6.35 -15.55 12.21
CA ALA A 305 7.64 -15.57 11.51
C ALA A 305 8.23 -14.17 11.31
N TYR A 306 7.40 -13.15 11.13
CA TYR A 306 7.83 -11.74 11.08
C TYR A 306 8.07 -11.10 12.47
N GLY A 307 7.68 -11.76 13.58
CA GLY A 307 7.57 -11.14 14.90
C GLY A 307 8.52 -11.64 16.00
N THR A 308 9.36 -12.66 15.78
CA THR A 308 10.23 -13.22 16.84
C THR A 308 11.70 -12.88 16.64
N ALA A 309 12.24 -11.96 17.45
CA ALA A 309 13.63 -11.53 17.42
C ALA A 309 14.57 -12.29 18.39
N ASP A 310 14.07 -13.17 19.26
CA ASP A 310 14.85 -13.74 20.38
C ASP A 310 15.08 -15.27 20.30
N SER A 311 15.21 -15.86 19.10
CA SER A 311 15.65 -17.27 19.01
C SER A 311 17.16 -17.36 18.73
N PRO A 312 17.95 -18.05 19.57
CA PRO A 312 19.40 -18.19 19.38
C PRO A 312 19.80 -19.06 18.17
N TYR A 313 18.84 -19.63 17.43
CA TYR A 313 19.07 -20.44 16.24
C TYR A 313 19.08 -19.56 14.97
N ARG A 314 20.19 -18.82 14.80
CA ARG A 314 20.35 -17.76 13.77
C ARG A 314 20.77 -18.25 12.38
N SER A 315 20.88 -19.57 12.12
CA SER A 315 21.53 -20.04 10.88
C SER A 315 20.61 -20.48 9.72
N GLU A 316 19.30 -20.60 9.88
CA GLU A 316 18.41 -20.89 8.73
C GLU A 316 17.32 -19.83 8.57
N ARG A 317 17.64 -18.78 7.80
CA ARG A 317 16.68 -17.76 7.38
C ARG A 317 15.58 -18.42 6.54
N VAL A 318 14.31 -18.30 6.96
CA VAL A 318 13.18 -18.50 6.05
C VAL A 318 13.35 -17.50 4.88
N PRO A 319 13.34 -17.94 3.61
CA PRO A 319 13.52 -17.03 2.48
C PRO A 319 12.45 -15.93 2.48
N VAL A 320 12.87 -14.67 2.43
CA VAL A 320 11.98 -13.49 2.43
C VAL A 320 10.95 -13.56 1.29
N ALA A 321 11.33 -14.15 0.15
CA ALA A 321 10.42 -14.40 -0.96
C ALA A 321 9.25 -15.32 -0.58
N GLU A 322 9.49 -16.40 0.17
CA GLU A 322 8.44 -17.31 0.63
C GLU A 322 7.47 -16.58 1.57
N THR A 323 7.98 -15.72 2.45
CA THR A 323 7.13 -14.98 3.39
C THR A 323 6.32 -13.87 2.71
N ARG A 324 6.83 -13.24 1.66
CA ARG A 324 6.09 -12.26 0.83
C ARG A 324 5.02 -12.94 -0.01
N LEU A 325 5.36 -14.07 -0.65
CA LEU A 325 4.44 -14.88 -1.46
C LEU A 325 3.29 -15.41 -0.60
N MET A 326 3.60 -15.96 0.57
CA MET A 326 2.60 -16.45 1.52
C MET A 326 1.63 -15.34 1.95
N ALA A 327 2.12 -14.14 2.26
CA ALA A 327 1.25 -13.03 2.62
C ALA A 327 0.38 -12.53 1.44
N ARG A 328 0.83 -12.65 0.18
CA ARG A 328 -0.01 -12.39 -1.01
C ARG A 328 -1.12 -13.43 -1.14
N PHE A 329 -0.76 -14.71 -1.01
CA PHE A 329 -1.70 -15.85 -1.12
C PHE A 329 -2.75 -15.90 -0.01
N ILE A 330 -2.52 -15.21 1.11
CA ILE A 330 -3.48 -15.08 2.21
C ILE A 330 -4.35 -13.83 2.06
N ALA A 331 -3.76 -12.70 1.66
CA ALA A 331 -4.47 -11.43 1.63
C ALA A 331 -5.62 -11.41 0.60
N VAL A 332 -5.43 -12.01 -0.58
CA VAL A 332 -6.48 -12.02 -1.62
C VAL A 332 -7.70 -12.85 -1.20
N PRO A 333 -7.57 -14.13 -0.77
CA PRO A 333 -8.72 -14.90 -0.32
C PRO A 333 -9.41 -14.28 0.91
N LEU A 334 -8.66 -13.66 1.82
CA LEU A 334 -9.24 -13.01 2.99
C LEU A 334 -10.03 -11.74 2.64
N ALA A 335 -9.49 -10.90 1.75
CA ALA A 335 -10.18 -9.74 1.23
C ALA A 335 -11.48 -10.15 0.51
N PHE A 336 -11.39 -11.20 -0.32
CA PHE A 336 -12.53 -11.74 -1.05
C PHE A 336 -13.64 -12.23 -0.12
N LEU A 337 -13.31 -12.97 0.94
CA LEU A 337 -14.29 -13.45 1.92
C LEU A 337 -15.05 -12.33 2.63
N ILE A 338 -14.34 -11.28 3.05
CA ILE A 338 -14.98 -10.15 3.73
C ILE A 338 -16.04 -9.54 2.82
N VAL A 339 -15.76 -9.48 1.52
CA VAL A 339 -16.69 -9.00 0.51
C VAL A 339 -17.84 -9.97 0.27
N GLN A 340 -17.59 -11.28 0.23
CA GLN A 340 -18.67 -12.27 0.13
C GLN A 340 -19.65 -12.19 1.32
N GLY A 341 -19.15 -11.91 2.53
CA GLY A 341 -19.99 -11.66 3.71
C GLY A 341 -20.91 -10.45 3.60
N LEU A 342 -20.59 -9.49 2.74
CA LEU A 342 -21.36 -8.26 2.49
C LEU A 342 -22.45 -8.44 1.45
N PHE A 343 -22.16 -9.15 0.35
CA PHE A 343 -23.01 -9.17 -0.84
C PHE A 343 -23.70 -10.50 -1.11
N GLU A 344 -23.19 -11.63 -0.61
CA GLU A 344 -23.64 -12.93 -1.09
C GLU A 344 -24.89 -13.43 -0.33
N PRO A 345 -26.00 -13.76 -1.05
CA PRO A 345 -27.30 -14.10 -0.47
C PRO A 345 -27.30 -15.45 0.26
N ASP A 346 -26.51 -16.41 -0.22
CA ASP A 346 -26.47 -17.77 0.30
C ASP A 346 -25.06 -18.38 0.37
N TRP A 347 -24.98 -19.51 1.07
CA TRP A 347 -23.74 -20.26 1.28
C TRP A 347 -23.26 -21.04 0.06
N GLY A 348 -24.17 -21.44 -0.83
CA GLY A 348 -23.84 -22.23 -2.01
C GLY A 348 -23.16 -21.40 -3.08
N SER A 349 -23.65 -20.17 -3.29
CA SER A 349 -23.09 -19.16 -4.16
C SER A 349 -21.73 -18.67 -3.65
N ALA A 350 -21.62 -18.38 -2.35
CA ALA A 350 -20.34 -18.00 -1.74
C ALA A 350 -19.25 -19.07 -1.91
N LEU A 351 -19.61 -20.35 -1.84
CA LEU A 351 -18.67 -21.45 -2.07
C LEU A 351 -18.24 -21.55 -3.54
N ARG A 352 -19.18 -21.35 -4.48
CA ARG A 352 -18.88 -21.29 -5.90
C ARG A 352 -17.85 -20.21 -6.20
N HIS A 353 -18.05 -19.02 -5.64
CA HIS A 353 -17.14 -17.87 -5.74
C HIS A 353 -15.80 -18.07 -5.01
N ALA A 354 -15.77 -18.85 -3.92
CA ALA A 354 -14.55 -19.16 -3.19
C ALA A 354 -13.70 -20.25 -3.86
N THR A 355 -14.28 -21.10 -4.70
CA THR A 355 -13.59 -22.22 -5.36
C THR A 355 -12.35 -21.78 -6.17
N PRO A 356 -12.40 -20.71 -6.99
CA PRO A 356 -11.22 -20.16 -7.64
C PRO A 356 -10.05 -19.85 -6.69
N MET A 357 -10.31 -19.48 -5.43
CA MET A 357 -9.29 -19.03 -4.46
C MET A 357 -8.51 -20.17 -3.80
N VAL A 358 -9.01 -21.41 -3.88
CA VAL A 358 -8.42 -22.59 -3.21
C VAL A 358 -6.95 -22.83 -3.61
N PRO A 359 -6.53 -22.72 -4.90
CA PRO A 359 -5.13 -22.75 -5.30
C PRO A 359 -4.19 -21.87 -4.47
N LEU A 360 -4.55 -20.61 -4.21
CA LEU A 360 -3.72 -19.70 -3.42
C LEU A 360 -3.58 -20.18 -1.97
N LEU A 361 -4.67 -20.71 -1.39
CA LEU A 361 -4.68 -21.27 -0.05
C LEU A 361 -3.80 -22.53 0.06
N VAL A 362 -3.83 -23.41 -0.95
CA VAL A 362 -2.92 -24.57 -1.04
C VAL A 362 -1.47 -24.09 -0.98
N GLY A 363 -1.12 -23.06 -1.76
CA GLY A 363 0.22 -22.48 -1.77
C GLY A 363 0.63 -21.90 -0.42
N ALA A 364 -0.27 -21.15 0.23
CA ALA A 364 -0.01 -20.59 1.55
C ALA A 364 0.24 -21.68 2.61
N VAL A 365 -0.62 -22.70 2.67
CA VAL A 365 -0.51 -23.81 3.64
C VAL A 365 0.77 -24.61 3.42
N ALA A 366 1.10 -24.93 2.16
CA ALA A 366 2.33 -25.66 1.83
C ALA A 366 3.59 -24.89 2.25
N LEU A 367 3.64 -23.57 2.02
CA LEU A 367 4.75 -22.72 2.47
C LEU A 367 4.85 -22.68 4.00
N ALA A 368 3.72 -22.64 4.72
CA ALA A 368 3.71 -22.64 6.18
C ALA A 368 4.16 -24.00 6.77
N GLU A 369 3.72 -25.12 6.20
CA GLU A 369 4.18 -26.46 6.59
C GLU A 369 5.69 -26.62 6.34
N ARG A 370 6.18 -26.13 5.19
CA ARG A 370 7.62 -26.13 4.87
C ARG A 370 8.43 -25.34 5.92
N GLN A 371 7.95 -24.17 6.31
CA GLN A 371 8.57 -23.35 7.36
C GLN A 371 8.52 -24.05 8.73
N HIS A 372 7.42 -24.72 9.08
CA HIS A 372 7.28 -25.45 10.34
C HIS A 372 8.21 -26.66 10.40
N ASN A 373 8.34 -27.41 9.31
CA ASN A 373 9.16 -28.62 9.25
C ASN A 373 10.67 -28.32 9.33
N ARG A 374 11.14 -27.21 8.70
CA ARG A 374 12.52 -26.73 8.88
C ARG A 374 12.87 -26.49 10.36
N ARG A 375 11.93 -25.95 11.14
CA ARG A 375 12.13 -25.71 12.57
C ARG A 375 12.24 -26.99 13.42
N ARG A 376 11.63 -28.10 13.01
CA ARG A 376 11.67 -29.37 13.75
C ARG A 376 12.95 -30.18 13.53
N HIS A 377 13.65 -29.98 12.43
CA HIS A 377 14.85 -30.75 12.06
C HIS A 377 16.16 -30.16 12.60
N VAL A 378 16.07 -29.18 13.51
CA VAL A 378 17.23 -28.64 14.23
C VAL A 378 17.48 -29.53 15.47
N PRO A 379 18.60 -30.27 15.55
CA PRO A 379 18.88 -31.10 16.71
C PRO A 379 19.14 -30.25 17.98
N SER A 380 18.66 -30.72 19.12
CA SER A 380 18.90 -30.09 20.43
C SER A 380 20.40 -30.07 20.78
N PRO A 381 20.90 -29.08 21.53
CA PRO A 381 22.33 -28.93 21.86
C PRO A 381 22.93 -30.13 22.60
N SER A 382 22.08 -30.96 23.24
CA SER A 382 22.47 -32.17 23.96
C SER A 382 22.74 -33.39 23.08
N GLN A 383 22.58 -33.29 21.75
CA GLN A 383 22.75 -34.41 20.80
C GLN A 383 23.81 -34.16 19.72
N GLN A 384 24.70 -33.17 19.90
CA GLN A 384 25.91 -33.13 19.07
C GLN A 384 26.93 -34.14 19.61
N PRO A 385 27.46 -35.07 18.79
CA PRO A 385 28.57 -35.91 19.20
C PRO A 385 29.75 -35.00 19.54
N GLN A 386 30.23 -35.08 20.79
CA GLN A 386 31.49 -34.46 21.16
C GLN A 386 32.57 -35.01 20.22
N GLN A 387 33.11 -34.17 19.34
CA GLN A 387 34.29 -34.53 18.57
C GLN A 387 35.42 -34.82 19.57
N PRO A 388 36.16 -35.93 19.43
CA PRO A 388 37.27 -36.22 20.33
C PRO A 388 38.32 -35.11 20.19
N LEU A 389 38.69 -34.51 21.32
CA LEU A 389 39.85 -33.62 21.41
C LEU A 389 41.08 -34.39 20.91
N GLN A 390 41.60 -34.02 19.74
CA GLN A 390 42.87 -34.54 19.25
C GLN A 390 44.00 -34.00 20.16
N PRO A 391 44.91 -34.85 20.64
CA PRO A 391 46.04 -34.40 21.44
C PRO A 391 47.04 -33.63 20.57
N LEU A 392 47.45 -32.45 21.05
CA LEU A 392 48.53 -31.65 20.49
C LEU A 392 49.84 -32.46 20.50
N GLN A 393 50.37 -32.78 19.31
CA GLN A 393 51.72 -33.33 19.16
C GLN A 393 52.75 -32.21 19.01
N PRO A 394 53.96 -32.32 19.61
CA PRO A 394 54.98 -31.26 19.54
C PRO A 394 55.70 -31.23 18.19
N GLN A 395 56.15 -30.02 17.83
CA GLN A 395 56.83 -29.62 16.60
C GLN A 395 58.03 -30.49 16.21
N GLN A 396 58.01 -31.05 14.99
CA GLN A 396 59.22 -31.39 14.22
C GLN A 396 58.95 -31.19 12.71
N ASN A 397 59.54 -30.13 12.15
CA ASN A 397 60.28 -30.11 10.87
C ASN A 397 60.29 -28.71 10.25
N LEU A 398 61.44 -28.04 10.37
CA LEU A 398 61.92 -27.08 9.39
C LEU A 398 62.16 -27.82 8.06
N GLN A 399 61.50 -27.40 6.98
CA GLN A 399 62.09 -27.22 5.65
C GLN A 399 61.03 -26.73 4.65
N THR A 400 61.29 -25.55 4.08
CA THR A 400 60.87 -25.07 2.75
C THR A 400 59.54 -25.57 2.21
N ARG A 401 58.48 -24.78 2.44
CA ARG A 401 57.32 -24.76 1.55
C ARG A 401 57.04 -23.32 1.14
N THR A 402 57.44 -22.97 -0.07
CA THR A 402 56.95 -21.82 -0.81
C THR A 402 55.43 -21.85 -0.80
N LEU A 403 54.82 -20.98 0.02
CA LEU A 403 53.39 -20.73 -0.01
C LEU A 403 53.14 -19.74 -1.14
N PRO A 404 52.34 -20.07 -2.18
CA PRO A 404 51.72 -19.02 -2.96
C PRO A 404 50.79 -18.27 -2.00
N MET A 405 51.02 -16.97 -1.81
CA MET A 405 50.03 -16.07 -1.21
C MET A 405 48.84 -15.96 -2.18
N THR A 406 47.99 -16.98 -2.20
CA THR A 406 46.60 -16.78 -2.56
C THR A 406 45.98 -16.00 -1.42
N ALA A 407 45.68 -14.74 -1.72
CA ALA A 407 44.90 -13.84 -0.90
C ALA A 407 43.77 -14.63 -0.24
N ARG A 408 43.80 -14.65 1.08
CA ARG A 408 42.71 -15.10 1.95
C ARG A 408 41.48 -14.31 1.49
N HIS A 409 40.65 -14.92 0.64
CA HIS A 409 39.30 -14.43 0.40
C HIS A 409 38.63 -14.47 1.77
N SER A 410 38.63 -13.33 2.46
CA SER A 410 37.59 -13.02 3.41
C SER A 410 36.29 -13.26 2.65
N GLN A 411 35.64 -14.38 2.96
CA GLN A 411 34.23 -14.54 2.69
C GLN A 411 33.56 -13.39 3.44
N THR A 412 33.46 -12.25 2.76
CA THR A 412 32.49 -11.22 3.07
C THR A 412 31.17 -11.98 3.08
N THR A 413 30.62 -12.13 4.27
CA THR A 413 29.22 -12.45 4.44
C THR A 413 28.44 -11.58 3.46
N ASP A 414 27.85 -12.20 2.44
CA ASP A 414 26.73 -11.66 1.67
C ASP A 414 25.51 -11.52 2.62
N GLY A 415 25.69 -10.71 3.65
CA GLY A 415 24.63 -10.04 4.36
C GLY A 415 24.33 -8.80 3.55
N ALA A 416 23.67 -8.97 2.40
CA ALA A 416 22.95 -7.87 1.78
C ALA A 416 22.10 -7.24 2.88
N ALA A 417 22.53 -6.07 3.37
CA ALA A 417 21.75 -5.26 4.28
C ALA A 417 20.37 -5.13 3.65
N GLU A 418 19.36 -5.63 4.36
CA GLU A 418 17.99 -5.76 3.88
C GLU A 418 17.50 -4.34 3.53
N LYS A 419 17.64 -3.92 2.27
CA LYS A 419 17.07 -2.67 1.78
C LYS A 419 15.58 -2.77 2.06
N ASN A 420 15.10 -2.02 3.05
CA ASN A 420 13.67 -1.90 3.34
C ASN A 420 13.05 -1.10 2.20
N TYR A 421 12.81 -1.77 1.08
CA TYR A 421 12.22 -1.18 -0.13
C TYR A 421 10.95 -0.42 0.22
N LEU A 422 10.14 -0.94 1.16
CA LEU A 422 8.94 -0.25 1.65
C LEU A 422 9.24 1.07 2.36
N ALA A 423 10.29 1.15 3.19
CA ALA A 423 10.69 2.40 3.83
C ALA A 423 11.27 3.38 2.81
N THR A 424 12.02 2.88 1.82
CA THR A 424 12.55 3.69 0.71
C THR A 424 11.43 4.28 -0.15
N TYR A 425 10.46 3.46 -0.57
CA TYR A 425 9.31 3.93 -1.35
C TYR A 425 8.36 4.82 -0.55
N ALA A 426 8.14 4.52 0.74
CA ALA A 426 7.40 5.42 1.62
C ALA A 426 8.11 6.77 1.77
N GLY A 427 9.45 6.78 1.81
CA GLY A 427 10.24 7.99 1.74
C GLY A 427 10.04 8.77 0.44
N TYR A 428 9.98 8.08 -0.70
CA TYR A 428 9.68 8.71 -2.00
C TYR A 428 8.28 9.33 -2.01
N LEU A 429 7.26 8.60 -1.56
CA LEU A 429 5.89 9.08 -1.51
C LEU A 429 5.73 10.24 -0.51
N ALA A 430 6.34 10.17 0.66
CA ALA A 430 6.29 11.25 1.64
C ALA A 430 6.98 12.52 1.14
N ARG A 431 8.03 12.38 0.31
CA ARG A 431 8.77 13.52 -0.25
C ARG A 431 8.06 14.16 -1.45
N TRP A 432 7.45 13.34 -2.29
CA TRP A 432 6.76 13.78 -3.50
C TRP A 432 5.23 13.73 -3.35
N PHE A 433 4.73 13.80 -2.11
CA PHE A 433 3.29 13.70 -1.82
C PHE A 433 2.48 14.82 -2.52
N TRP A 434 3.10 15.97 -2.75
CA TRP A 434 2.50 17.07 -3.49
C TRP A 434 2.15 16.68 -4.93
N MET A 435 2.85 15.72 -5.55
CA MET A 435 2.51 15.20 -6.89
C MET A 435 1.22 14.37 -6.85
N ILE A 436 0.96 13.68 -5.73
CA ILE A 436 -0.29 12.93 -5.52
C ILE A 436 -1.46 13.92 -5.40
N ILE A 437 -1.27 14.99 -4.62
CA ILE A 437 -2.26 16.05 -4.45
C ILE A 437 -2.50 16.76 -5.78
N ALA A 438 -1.45 17.18 -6.48
CA ALA A 438 -1.54 17.84 -7.77
C ALA A 438 -2.23 16.95 -8.81
N GLY A 439 -1.90 15.66 -8.84
CA GLY A 439 -2.56 14.67 -9.69
C GLY A 439 -4.05 14.56 -9.36
N ALA A 440 -4.43 14.43 -8.10
CA ALA A 440 -5.82 14.36 -7.68
C ALA A 440 -6.61 15.62 -8.03
N VAL A 441 -6.03 16.81 -7.82
CA VAL A 441 -6.66 18.09 -8.20
C VAL A 441 -6.83 18.19 -9.71
N ALA A 442 -5.79 17.86 -10.50
CA ALA A 442 -5.88 17.86 -11.95
C ALA A 442 -6.95 16.88 -12.47
N GLY A 443 -6.99 15.67 -11.90
CA GLY A 443 -8.01 14.68 -12.23
C GLY A 443 -9.43 15.12 -11.85
N ALA A 444 -9.60 15.76 -10.69
CA ALA A 444 -10.88 16.34 -10.28
C ALA A 444 -11.35 17.45 -11.24
N LEU A 445 -10.44 18.32 -11.68
CA LEU A 445 -10.73 19.37 -12.66
C LEU A 445 -11.12 18.79 -14.02
N ILE A 446 -10.45 17.71 -14.46
CA ILE A 446 -10.82 16.99 -15.68
C ILE A 446 -12.21 16.35 -15.53
N GLY A 447 -12.50 15.71 -14.40
CA GLY A 447 -13.83 15.11 -14.13
C GLY A 447 -14.95 16.16 -14.09
N TRP A 448 -14.69 17.31 -13.49
CA TRP A 448 -15.60 18.46 -13.50
C TRP A 448 -15.80 19.00 -14.92
N GLY A 449 -14.71 19.24 -15.66
CA GLY A 449 -14.77 19.76 -17.03
C GLY A 449 -15.47 18.80 -18.00
N ALA A 450 -15.19 17.50 -17.92
CA ALA A 450 -15.89 16.48 -18.69
C ALA A 450 -17.39 16.46 -18.38
N SER A 451 -17.77 16.60 -17.10
CA SER A 451 -19.18 16.68 -16.70
C SER A 451 -19.85 17.98 -17.17
N ALA A 452 -19.11 19.09 -17.23
CA ALA A 452 -19.62 20.37 -17.71
C ALA A 452 -19.87 20.37 -19.24
N LEU A 453 -19.17 19.51 -19.98
CA LEU A 453 -19.31 19.36 -21.43
C LEU A 453 -20.40 18.34 -21.83
N MET A 454 -20.82 17.47 -20.91
CA MET A 454 -21.91 16.52 -21.15
C MET A 454 -23.28 17.21 -21.10
N THR A 455 -24.19 16.79 -21.97
CA THR A 455 -25.58 17.25 -21.96
C THR A 455 -26.26 16.81 -20.67
N LYS A 456 -26.87 17.75 -19.95
CA LYS A 456 -27.71 17.43 -18.78
C LYS A 456 -28.92 16.65 -19.24
N GLN A 457 -29.30 15.62 -18.50
CA GLN A 457 -30.53 14.89 -18.69
C GLN A 457 -31.36 14.96 -17.41
N TYR A 458 -32.67 15.06 -17.58
CA TYR A 458 -33.67 15.16 -16.52
C TYR A 458 -34.65 14.01 -16.69
N THR A 459 -34.93 13.29 -15.62
CA THR A 459 -35.88 12.17 -15.63
C THR A 459 -37.14 12.57 -14.85
N ALA A 460 -38.29 12.56 -15.52
CA ALA A 460 -39.60 12.81 -14.91
C ALA A 460 -40.42 11.53 -14.89
N THR A 461 -41.19 11.30 -13.83
CA THR A 461 -41.94 10.05 -13.64
C THR A 461 -43.43 10.33 -13.47
N SER A 462 -44.27 9.74 -14.33
CA SER A 462 -45.73 9.70 -14.15
C SER A 462 -46.16 8.31 -13.68
N GLN A 463 -47.17 8.22 -12.80
CA GLN A 463 -47.63 6.96 -12.22
C GLN A 463 -49.09 6.69 -12.59
N LEU A 464 -49.35 5.50 -13.11
CA LEU A 464 -50.66 4.99 -13.49
C LEU A 464 -51.05 3.83 -12.58
N TYR A 465 -52.29 3.83 -12.10
CA TYR A 465 -52.87 2.70 -11.37
C TYR A 465 -53.59 1.75 -12.33
N VAL A 466 -53.31 0.46 -12.20
CA VAL A 466 -53.87 -0.60 -13.06
C VAL A 466 -55.01 -1.30 -12.34
N GLY A 467 -56.27 -0.93 -12.57
CA GLY A 467 -57.39 -1.48 -11.78
C GLY A 467 -58.52 -2.03 -12.64
N THR A 468 -59.17 -3.10 -12.18
CA THR A 468 -60.46 -3.53 -12.72
C THR A 468 -61.60 -2.75 -12.06
N PRO A 469 -62.54 -2.15 -12.82
CA PRO A 469 -63.66 -1.39 -12.25
C PRO A 469 -64.60 -2.27 -11.40
N ASN A 470 -64.90 -1.81 -10.18
CA ASN A 470 -65.84 -2.30 -9.16
C ASN A 470 -66.38 -3.75 -9.31
N SER A 471 -65.77 -4.70 -8.61
CA SER A 471 -66.33 -6.02 -8.35
C SER A 471 -67.08 -6.05 -7.01
N ALA A 472 -68.38 -6.33 -7.01
CA ALA A 472 -69.23 -6.36 -5.80
C ALA A 472 -68.93 -7.53 -4.83
N ASN A 473 -68.05 -8.48 -5.20
CA ASN A 473 -67.71 -9.67 -4.43
C ASN A 473 -66.20 -9.75 -4.12
N SER A 474 -65.83 -10.18 -2.91
CA SER A 474 -64.43 -10.31 -2.45
C SER A 474 -63.60 -11.33 -3.24
N ALA A 475 -64.22 -12.38 -3.77
CA ALA A 475 -63.55 -13.38 -4.61
C ALA A 475 -63.17 -12.84 -6.00
N ASP A 476 -63.98 -11.94 -6.56
CA ASP A 476 -63.74 -11.32 -7.86
C ASP A 476 -62.73 -10.16 -7.73
N ALA A 477 -62.70 -9.48 -6.59
CA ALA A 477 -61.67 -8.48 -6.27
C ALA A 477 -60.26 -9.10 -6.20
N TYR A 478 -60.13 -10.30 -5.61
CA TYR A 478 -58.85 -11.01 -5.55
C TYR A 478 -58.36 -11.44 -6.94
N ARG A 479 -59.26 -11.97 -7.78
CA ARG A 479 -58.94 -12.33 -9.18
C ARG A 479 -58.61 -11.10 -10.02
N GLY A 480 -59.33 -10.00 -9.83
CA GLY A 480 -59.09 -8.72 -10.49
C GLY A 480 -57.72 -8.14 -10.14
N SER A 481 -57.30 -8.23 -8.88
CA SER A 481 -55.96 -7.81 -8.44
C SER A 481 -54.85 -8.65 -9.06
N LEU A 482 -55.01 -9.98 -9.12
CA LEU A 482 -54.02 -10.87 -9.74
C LEU A 482 -53.92 -10.66 -11.26
N LEU A 483 -55.05 -10.43 -11.92
CA LEU A 483 -55.08 -10.07 -13.34
C LEU A 483 -54.42 -8.71 -13.59
N SER A 484 -54.71 -7.71 -12.74
CA SER A 484 -54.10 -6.39 -12.84
C SER A 484 -52.58 -6.45 -12.68
N GLN A 485 -52.07 -7.25 -11.72
CA GLN A 485 -50.63 -7.50 -11.57
C GLN A 485 -50.01 -8.16 -12.79
N ALA A 486 -50.68 -9.15 -13.39
CA ALA A 486 -50.22 -9.81 -14.60
C ALA A 486 -50.20 -8.88 -15.83
N GLN A 487 -51.13 -7.91 -15.89
CA GLN A 487 -51.26 -6.97 -17.00
C GLN A 487 -50.33 -5.74 -16.92
N VAL A 488 -49.79 -5.42 -15.73
CA VAL A 488 -48.82 -4.31 -15.55
C VAL A 488 -47.60 -4.50 -16.46
N GLY A 489 -47.11 -5.73 -16.64
CA GLY A 489 -46.02 -6.04 -17.57
C GLY A 489 -46.38 -5.79 -19.03
N THR A 490 -47.57 -6.20 -19.46
CA THR A 490 -48.06 -5.98 -20.83
C THR A 490 -48.27 -4.49 -21.12
N PHE A 491 -48.79 -3.72 -20.15
CA PHE A 491 -48.95 -2.28 -20.32
C PHE A 491 -47.61 -1.54 -20.32
N ALA A 492 -46.60 -2.01 -19.57
CA ALA A 492 -45.25 -1.48 -19.67
C ALA A 492 -44.61 -1.72 -21.05
N GLU A 493 -44.89 -2.86 -21.68
CA GLU A 493 -44.41 -3.14 -23.04
C GLU A 493 -45.08 -2.24 -24.08
N ILE A 494 -46.39 -2.00 -23.97
CA ILE A 494 -47.12 -1.05 -24.82
C ILE A 494 -46.62 0.39 -24.59
N ALA A 495 -46.26 0.73 -23.36
CA ALA A 495 -45.73 2.05 -23.02
C ALA A 495 -44.37 2.36 -23.66
N GLY A 496 -43.57 1.35 -24.00
CA GLY A 496 -42.32 1.52 -24.76
C GLY A 496 -42.51 1.48 -26.28
N SER A 497 -43.75 1.42 -26.77
CA SER A 497 -44.01 1.24 -28.20
C SER A 497 -43.89 2.54 -29.00
N ARG A 498 -43.44 2.43 -30.26
CA ARG A 498 -43.42 3.55 -31.20
C ARG A 498 -44.80 4.17 -31.45
N ALA A 499 -45.86 3.38 -31.31
CA ALA A 499 -47.23 3.86 -31.46
C ALA A 499 -47.63 4.84 -30.36
N LEU A 500 -47.13 4.66 -29.13
CA LEU A 500 -47.31 5.64 -28.07
C LEU A 500 -46.49 6.90 -28.35
N ALA A 501 -45.23 6.72 -28.78
CA ALA A 501 -44.35 7.86 -29.10
C ALA A 501 -44.92 8.74 -30.22
N GLU A 502 -45.52 8.15 -31.26
CA GLU A 502 -46.21 8.89 -32.33
C GLU A 502 -47.37 9.74 -31.80
N ARG A 503 -48.22 9.18 -30.93
CA ARG A 503 -49.32 9.93 -30.31
C ARG A 503 -48.83 11.08 -29.43
N VAL A 504 -47.72 10.89 -28.72
CA VAL A 504 -47.14 11.94 -27.86
C VAL A 504 -46.51 13.06 -28.69
N VAL A 505 -45.86 12.73 -29.81
CA VAL A 505 -45.35 13.71 -30.78
C VAL A 505 -46.49 14.53 -31.37
N ASP A 506 -47.58 13.89 -31.77
CA ASP A 506 -48.76 14.56 -32.33
C ASP A 506 -49.49 15.46 -31.32
N ASP A 507 -49.59 15.02 -30.05
CA ASP A 507 -50.26 15.76 -28.97
C ASP A 507 -49.48 17.01 -28.54
N LEU A 508 -48.16 16.90 -28.44
CA LEU A 508 -47.29 17.99 -27.95
C LEU A 508 -46.68 18.84 -29.08
N GLY A 509 -46.78 18.40 -30.34
CA GLY A 509 -46.18 19.09 -31.49
C GLY A 509 -44.65 19.15 -31.41
N LEU A 510 -44.01 18.04 -31.07
CA LEU A 510 -42.56 17.93 -30.86
C LEU A 510 -41.79 17.97 -32.18
N ASP A 511 -40.62 18.61 -32.18
CA ASP A 511 -39.71 18.67 -33.33
C ASP A 511 -38.80 17.42 -33.40
N GLU A 512 -38.76 16.61 -32.33
CA GLU A 512 -38.03 15.36 -32.25
C GLU A 512 -38.67 14.24 -33.10
N SER A 513 -37.83 13.33 -33.59
CA SER A 513 -38.32 12.16 -34.33
C SER A 513 -39.04 11.16 -33.41
N ILE A 514 -39.99 10.40 -33.96
CA ILE A 514 -40.71 9.33 -33.23
C ILE A 514 -39.75 8.32 -32.58
N GLY A 515 -38.60 8.06 -33.21
CA GLY A 515 -37.56 7.20 -32.66
C GLY A 515 -36.90 7.79 -31.41
N GLU A 516 -36.55 9.07 -31.45
CA GLU A 516 -35.95 9.77 -30.32
C GLU A 516 -36.91 9.85 -29.13
N VAL A 517 -38.18 10.17 -29.36
CA VAL A 517 -39.20 10.21 -28.29
C VAL A 517 -39.47 8.81 -27.72
N SER A 518 -39.46 7.77 -28.56
CA SER A 518 -39.57 6.38 -28.10
C SER A 518 -38.42 5.98 -27.18
N ASP A 519 -37.20 6.43 -27.47
CA ASP A 519 -36.01 6.13 -26.64
C ASP A 519 -35.99 6.95 -25.34
N MET A 520 -36.68 8.10 -25.30
CA MET A 520 -36.85 8.90 -24.07
C MET A 520 -37.82 8.27 -23.07
N ILE A 521 -38.79 7.48 -23.54
CA ILE A 521 -39.85 6.89 -22.71
C ILE A 521 -39.44 5.48 -22.27
N SER A 522 -39.43 5.23 -20.97
CA SER A 522 -39.21 3.91 -20.39
C SER A 522 -40.27 3.61 -19.34
N ALA A 523 -40.76 2.37 -19.29
CA ALA A 523 -41.80 1.97 -18.35
C ALA A 523 -41.26 0.95 -17.33
N GLY A 524 -41.42 1.25 -16.05
CA GLY A 524 -41.07 0.36 -14.95
C GLY A 524 -42.30 -0.41 -14.47
N ALA A 525 -42.31 -1.72 -14.71
CA ALA A 525 -43.29 -2.64 -14.14
C ALA A 525 -42.65 -3.43 -12.97
N ASN A 526 -43.02 -3.10 -11.74
CA ASN A 526 -42.80 -4.04 -10.64
C ASN A 526 -43.99 -5.01 -10.60
N GLN A 527 -43.76 -6.28 -10.95
CA GLN A 527 -44.78 -7.32 -11.12
C GLN A 527 -45.58 -7.61 -9.83
N ASP A 528 -45.09 -7.16 -8.67
CA ASP A 528 -45.81 -7.27 -7.39
C ASP A 528 -46.76 -6.10 -7.12
N THR A 529 -46.69 -5.05 -7.93
CA THR A 529 -47.41 -3.80 -7.74
C THR A 529 -48.47 -3.59 -8.81
N VAL A 530 -49.47 -2.81 -8.45
CA VAL A 530 -50.58 -2.43 -9.32
C VAL A 530 -50.34 -1.03 -9.91
N VAL A 531 -49.09 -0.54 -9.83
CA VAL A 531 -48.69 0.80 -10.26
C VAL A 531 -47.67 0.66 -11.39
N LEU A 532 -47.96 1.32 -12.50
CA LEU A 532 -47.07 1.43 -13.65
C LEU A 532 -46.39 2.80 -13.60
N GLY A 533 -45.06 2.83 -13.54
CA GLY A 533 -44.29 4.06 -13.62
C GLY A 533 -43.79 4.32 -15.04
N LEU A 534 -44.05 5.50 -15.60
CA LEU A 534 -43.51 5.97 -16.87
C LEU A 534 -42.40 6.97 -16.59
N ASN A 535 -41.16 6.59 -16.86
CA ASN A 535 -39.98 7.42 -16.72
C ASN A 535 -39.59 7.99 -18.08
N VAL A 536 -39.58 9.31 -18.19
CA VAL A 536 -39.14 10.01 -19.39
C VAL A 536 -37.85 10.75 -19.12
N THR A 537 -36.83 10.52 -19.93
CA THR A 537 -35.53 11.19 -19.80
C THR A 537 -35.28 12.11 -20.98
N ALA A 538 -35.18 13.42 -20.75
CA ALA A 538 -34.97 14.43 -21.79
C ALA A 538 -33.92 15.48 -21.38
N PRO A 539 -33.35 16.25 -22.33
CA PRO A 539 -32.37 17.29 -22.04
C PRO A 539 -32.96 18.50 -21.28
N ASP A 540 -34.27 18.72 -21.43
CA ASP A 540 -35.01 19.79 -20.77
C ASP A 540 -35.99 19.22 -19.72
N ALA A 541 -36.03 19.86 -18.55
CA ALA A 541 -36.84 19.40 -17.41
C ALA A 541 -38.35 19.62 -17.62
N GLY A 542 -38.73 20.68 -18.34
CA GLY A 542 -40.12 20.95 -18.70
C GLY A 542 -40.62 19.93 -19.72
N GLN A 543 -39.82 19.70 -20.76
CA GLN A 543 -40.11 18.72 -21.79
C GLN A 543 -40.24 17.30 -21.23
N ALA A 544 -39.34 16.87 -20.32
CA ALA A 544 -39.43 15.56 -19.68
C ALA A 544 -40.77 15.37 -18.94
N ARG A 545 -41.23 16.40 -18.21
CA ARG A 545 -42.52 16.39 -17.52
C ARG A 545 -43.68 16.29 -18.49
N ASP A 546 -43.67 17.13 -19.52
CA ASP A 546 -44.78 17.24 -20.47
C ASP A 546 -44.95 15.96 -21.29
N ILE A 547 -43.84 15.38 -21.75
CA ILE A 547 -43.81 14.07 -22.41
C ILE A 547 -44.30 12.97 -21.45
N ALA A 548 -43.88 12.96 -20.18
CA ALA A 548 -44.34 11.96 -19.22
C ALA A 548 -45.85 12.02 -18.95
N ASN A 549 -46.42 13.23 -18.84
CA ASN A 549 -47.85 13.43 -18.59
C ASN A 549 -48.70 13.14 -19.84
N SER A 550 -48.24 13.56 -21.03
CA SER A 550 -48.89 13.22 -22.30
C SER A 550 -48.82 11.72 -22.54
N ALA A 551 -47.67 11.07 -22.35
CA ALA A 551 -47.50 9.62 -22.48
C ALA A 551 -48.46 8.85 -21.54
N ALA A 552 -48.63 9.29 -20.30
CA ALA A 552 -49.58 8.67 -19.37
C ALA A 552 -51.04 8.78 -19.83
N THR A 553 -51.41 9.95 -20.37
CA THR A 553 -52.76 10.22 -20.91
C THR A 553 -53.02 9.40 -22.17
N GLN A 554 -52.09 9.44 -23.13
CA GLN A 554 -52.20 8.73 -24.40
C GLN A 554 -52.16 7.21 -24.23
N LEU A 555 -51.36 6.70 -23.29
CA LEU A 555 -51.33 5.27 -22.96
C LEU A 555 -52.67 4.82 -22.36
N SER A 556 -53.26 5.62 -21.47
CA SER A 556 -54.56 5.32 -20.88
C SER A 556 -55.67 5.28 -21.95
N GLN A 557 -55.65 6.21 -22.90
CA GLN A 557 -56.58 6.21 -24.04
C GLN A 557 -56.36 5.02 -24.98
N MET A 558 -55.11 4.70 -25.32
CA MET A 558 -54.77 3.57 -26.18
C MET A 558 -55.22 2.23 -25.58
N VAL A 559 -55.04 2.05 -24.26
CA VAL A 559 -55.52 0.86 -23.54
C VAL A 559 -57.05 0.81 -23.47
N SER A 560 -57.72 1.95 -23.30
CA SER A 560 -59.19 2.02 -23.34
C SER A 560 -59.74 1.63 -24.72
N GLU A 561 -59.18 2.18 -25.80
CA GLU A 561 -59.55 1.85 -27.18
C GLU A 561 -59.35 0.37 -27.51
N LEU A 562 -58.24 -0.21 -27.02
CA LEU A 562 -57.93 -1.63 -27.19
C LEU A 562 -58.94 -2.52 -26.46
N ASN A 563 -59.35 -2.14 -25.24
CA ASN A 563 -60.36 -2.84 -24.45
C ASN A 563 -61.76 -2.75 -25.09
N ASP A 564 -62.08 -1.62 -25.73
CA ASP A 564 -63.34 -1.39 -26.44
C ASP A 564 -63.42 -2.20 -27.75
N THR A 565 -62.32 -2.26 -28.52
CA THR A 565 -62.26 -3.02 -29.78
C THR A 565 -62.21 -4.54 -29.58
N THR A 566 -61.64 -5.02 -28.48
CA THR A 566 -61.60 -6.47 -28.17
C THR A 566 -62.87 -7.01 -27.53
N GLY A 567 -63.89 -6.16 -27.29
CA GLY A 567 -65.15 -6.55 -26.66
C GLY A 567 -65.02 -6.89 -25.16
N ALA A 568 -63.89 -6.54 -24.55
CA ALA A 568 -63.55 -6.85 -23.17
C ALA A 568 -64.14 -5.83 -22.15
N GLY A 569 -64.81 -4.78 -22.64
CA GLY A 569 -65.46 -3.74 -21.84
C GLY A 569 -66.70 -4.17 -21.04
N ALA A 570 -67.23 -5.38 -21.23
CA ALA A 570 -68.45 -5.82 -20.54
C ALA A 570 -68.22 -6.53 -19.19
N THR A 571 -67.04 -7.09 -18.92
CA THR A 571 -66.71 -7.70 -17.61
C THR A 571 -65.20 -8.00 -17.50
N GLY A 572 -64.47 -7.29 -16.64
CA GLY A 572 -63.19 -7.75 -16.08
C GLY A 572 -61.88 -7.26 -16.72
N SER A 573 -61.90 -6.25 -17.60
CA SER A 573 -60.65 -5.69 -18.17
C SER A 573 -60.02 -4.67 -17.24
N ALA A 574 -58.69 -4.74 -17.03
CA ALA A 574 -57.99 -3.71 -16.29
C ALA A 574 -57.96 -2.39 -17.08
N SER A 575 -58.20 -1.31 -16.37
CA SER A 575 -58.14 0.06 -16.84
C SER A 575 -56.93 0.75 -16.23
N LEU A 576 -56.34 1.68 -16.98
CA LEU A 576 -55.31 2.58 -16.47
C LEU A 576 -55.99 3.85 -15.98
N ALA A 577 -55.74 4.22 -14.73
CA ALA A 577 -56.15 5.50 -14.17
C ALA A 577 -54.91 6.32 -13.77
N PRO A 578 -54.85 7.63 -14.09
CA PRO A 578 -53.82 8.51 -13.56
C PRO A 578 -53.81 8.46 -12.03
N PHE A 579 -52.64 8.20 -11.43
CA PHE A 579 -52.46 8.20 -9.98
C PHE A 579 -51.69 9.44 -9.53
N ASN A 580 -50.47 9.64 -10.05
CA ASN A 580 -49.66 10.82 -9.82
C ASN A 580 -49.11 11.36 -11.13
N ASP A 581 -49.32 12.64 -11.40
CA ASP A 581 -48.71 13.34 -12.53
C ASP A 581 -47.21 13.56 -12.28
N ALA A 582 -46.44 13.62 -13.37
CA ALA A 582 -45.04 13.97 -13.32
C ALA A 582 -44.86 15.42 -12.87
N THR A 583 -43.92 15.62 -11.95
CA THR A 583 -43.43 16.94 -11.53
C THR A 583 -42.16 17.31 -12.29
N THR A 584 -41.88 18.60 -12.42
CA THR A 584 -40.64 19.08 -13.05
C THR A 584 -39.45 18.71 -12.15
N PRO A 585 -38.48 17.92 -12.64
CA PRO A 585 -37.29 17.57 -11.85
C PRO A 585 -36.42 18.81 -11.59
N GLU A 586 -36.05 19.05 -10.33
CA GLU A 586 -35.21 20.19 -9.95
C GLU A 586 -33.73 19.96 -10.27
N ASP A 587 -33.26 18.72 -10.11
CA ASP A 587 -31.88 18.31 -10.34
C ASP A 587 -31.74 17.39 -11.57
N PRO A 588 -30.65 17.51 -12.36
CA PRO A 588 -30.39 16.60 -13.47
C PRO A 588 -30.06 15.19 -12.97
N SER A 589 -30.60 14.17 -13.63
CA SER A 589 -30.30 12.76 -13.37
C SER A 589 -28.91 12.35 -13.91
N SER A 590 -28.40 13.06 -14.93
CA SER A 590 -27.06 12.88 -15.50
C SER A 590 -26.50 14.21 -16.03
N PRO A 591 -25.18 14.44 -15.97
CA PRO A 591 -24.15 13.62 -15.34
C PRO A 591 -24.10 13.79 -13.80
N LEU A 592 -23.74 12.71 -13.09
CA LEU A 592 -23.46 12.75 -11.66
C LEU A 592 -22.12 13.46 -11.39
N THR A 593 -22.16 14.79 -11.41
CA THR A 593 -20.98 15.67 -11.34
C THR A 593 -20.04 15.32 -10.19
N LEU A 594 -20.58 15.09 -8.98
CA LEU A 594 -19.79 14.69 -7.82
C LEU A 594 -19.09 13.34 -8.02
N GLN A 595 -19.77 12.37 -8.64
CA GLN A 595 -19.19 11.05 -8.92
C GLN A 595 -18.04 11.16 -9.93
N ASN A 596 -18.23 11.92 -11.01
CA ASN A 596 -17.20 12.12 -12.03
C ASN A 596 -15.98 12.87 -11.48
N ILE A 597 -16.19 13.87 -10.61
CA ILE A 597 -15.12 14.57 -9.90
C ILE A 597 -14.34 13.59 -9.01
N LEU A 598 -15.04 12.72 -8.27
CA LEU A 598 -14.40 11.72 -7.41
C LEU A 598 -13.61 10.69 -8.21
N ILE A 599 -14.17 10.18 -9.32
CA ILE A 599 -13.47 9.26 -10.24
C ILE A 599 -12.23 9.93 -10.81
N GLY A 600 -12.36 11.16 -11.28
CA GLY A 600 -11.24 11.96 -11.77
C GLY A 600 -10.16 12.17 -10.70
N ALA A 601 -10.54 12.54 -9.48
CA ALA A 601 -9.61 12.74 -8.37
C ALA A 601 -8.85 11.46 -8.00
N VAL A 602 -9.53 10.32 -7.97
CA VAL A 602 -8.91 9.02 -7.69
C VAL A 602 -7.93 8.64 -8.82
N ALA A 603 -8.35 8.75 -10.07
CA ALA A 603 -7.51 8.44 -11.23
C ALA A 603 -6.26 9.35 -11.28
N GLY A 604 -6.45 10.65 -11.08
CA GLY A 604 -5.36 11.63 -11.02
C GLY A 604 -4.41 11.39 -9.85
N GLY A 605 -4.94 11.04 -8.66
CA GLY A 605 -4.13 10.67 -7.51
C GLY A 605 -3.26 9.44 -7.76
N LEU A 606 -3.80 8.42 -8.44
CA LEU A 606 -3.03 7.22 -8.85
C LEU A 606 -1.89 7.57 -9.81
N ILE A 607 -2.14 8.44 -10.80
CA ILE A 607 -1.09 8.95 -11.69
C ILE A 607 -0.04 9.72 -10.89
N GLY A 608 -0.46 10.54 -9.93
CA GLY A 608 0.43 11.27 -9.03
C GLY A 608 1.31 10.36 -8.17
N VAL A 609 0.79 9.22 -7.70
CA VAL A 609 1.57 8.18 -7.01
C VAL A 609 2.64 7.58 -7.94
N ILE A 610 2.27 7.26 -9.18
CA ILE A 610 3.21 6.72 -10.17
C ILE A 610 4.32 7.75 -10.45
N ALA A 611 3.96 9.02 -10.66
CA ALA A 611 4.91 10.11 -10.89
C ALA A 611 5.84 10.32 -9.68
N ALA A 612 5.31 10.32 -8.46
CA ALA A 612 6.08 10.43 -7.23
C ALA A 612 7.10 9.29 -7.07
N LEU A 613 6.70 8.06 -7.39
CA LEU A 613 7.59 6.89 -7.36
C LEU A 613 8.64 6.97 -8.47
N ALA A 614 8.26 7.31 -9.70
CA ALA A 614 9.20 7.49 -10.81
C ALA A 614 10.24 8.56 -10.47
N ARG A 615 9.80 9.70 -9.94
CA ARG A 615 10.68 10.78 -9.47
C ARG A 615 11.62 10.28 -8.37
N GLY A 616 11.09 9.55 -7.40
CA GLY A 616 11.87 8.96 -6.31
C GLY A 616 12.96 7.99 -6.77
N VAL A 617 12.66 7.15 -7.77
CA VAL A 617 13.61 6.19 -8.34
C VAL A 617 14.68 6.88 -9.21
N THR A 618 14.35 8.02 -9.84
CA THR A 618 15.33 8.82 -10.60
C THR A 618 16.26 9.67 -9.72
N ASP A 619 15.90 9.95 -8.46
CA ASP A 619 16.76 10.70 -7.54
C ASP A 619 17.86 9.80 -6.97
N ARG A 620 19.04 9.84 -7.61
CA ARG A 620 20.24 9.10 -7.20
C ARG A 620 21.09 9.79 -6.14
N ARG A 621 20.61 10.88 -5.50
CA ARG A 621 21.43 11.66 -4.56
C ARG A 621 21.52 10.95 -3.21
N ILE A 622 22.73 10.86 -2.70
CA ILE A 622 23.08 10.12 -1.48
C ILE A 622 22.57 10.86 -0.25
N ARG A 623 21.90 10.13 0.64
CA ARG A 623 21.34 10.69 1.89
C ARG A 623 21.54 9.82 3.11
N ASN A 624 22.10 8.62 2.95
CA ASN A 624 22.32 7.69 4.05
C ASN A 624 23.78 7.23 4.10
N ARG A 625 24.33 7.10 5.32
CA ARG A 625 25.71 6.63 5.52
C ARG A 625 25.90 5.19 5.03
N ASP A 626 24.91 4.34 5.28
CA ASP A 626 24.93 2.93 4.82
C ASP A 626 25.05 2.82 3.29
N GLU A 627 24.48 3.80 2.57
CA GLU A 627 24.56 3.84 1.10
C GLU A 627 25.97 4.16 0.62
N ILE A 628 26.67 5.07 1.31
CA ILE A 628 28.06 5.43 1.02
C ILE A 628 28.97 4.22 1.23
N GLU A 629 28.83 3.52 2.36
CA GLU A 629 29.62 2.33 2.67
C GLU A 629 29.32 1.19 1.69
N THR A 630 28.06 1.02 1.26
CA THR A 630 27.71 0.02 0.24
C THR A 630 28.33 0.32 -1.13
N ILE A 631 28.36 1.60 -1.54
CA ILE A 631 28.90 2.01 -2.86
C ILE A 631 30.42 1.97 -2.85
N THR A 632 31.04 2.50 -1.80
CA THR A 632 32.49 2.73 -1.75
C THR A 632 33.25 1.61 -1.06
N GLY A 633 32.60 0.78 -0.26
CA GLY A 633 33.26 -0.18 0.64
C GLY A 633 34.12 0.49 1.74
N LEU A 634 33.96 1.79 1.97
CA LEU A 634 34.76 2.58 2.89
C LEU A 634 33.95 2.92 4.16
N PRO A 635 34.59 2.97 5.33
CA PRO A 635 33.93 3.43 6.55
C PRO A 635 33.57 4.92 6.44
N GLY A 636 32.43 5.31 7.00
CA GLY A 636 32.17 6.72 7.28
C GLY A 636 33.00 7.15 8.49
N VAL A 637 33.83 8.18 8.38
CA VAL A 637 34.70 8.66 9.47
C VAL A 637 34.03 9.78 10.27
N GLY A 638 33.09 10.51 9.66
CA GLY A 638 32.35 11.56 10.34
C GLY A 638 31.17 12.10 9.54
N MET A 639 30.29 12.83 10.22
CA MET A 639 29.22 13.62 9.60
C MET A 639 29.25 15.04 10.15
N ILE A 640 29.39 16.01 9.25
CA ILE A 640 29.41 17.44 9.56
C ILE A 640 28.05 18.02 9.21
N SER A 641 27.44 18.70 10.18
CA SER A 641 26.14 19.35 10.01
C SER A 641 26.30 20.72 9.36
N THR A 642 25.27 21.16 8.64
CA THR A 642 25.16 22.56 8.26
C THR A 642 24.79 23.37 9.50
N THR A 643 25.65 24.29 9.92
CA THR A 643 25.45 25.26 11.00
C THR A 643 25.67 26.65 10.42
N ASP A 644 24.95 27.66 10.92
CA ASP A 644 25.04 29.04 10.43
C ASP A 644 26.50 29.56 10.51
N ASP A 645 27.22 29.26 11.60
CA ASP A 645 28.64 29.62 11.76
C ASP A 645 29.54 29.05 10.65
N LEU A 646 29.32 27.79 10.25
CA LEU A 646 30.08 27.13 9.17
C LEU A 646 29.70 27.67 7.78
N ALA A 647 28.44 28.08 7.62
CA ALA A 647 27.95 28.66 6.38
C ALA A 647 28.49 30.08 6.17
N GLU A 648 28.63 30.87 7.24
CA GLU A 648 29.12 32.25 7.19
C GLU A 648 30.65 32.37 7.25
N ARG A 649 31.30 31.63 8.15
CA ARG A 649 32.74 31.82 8.44
C ARG A 649 33.64 30.75 7.82
N HIS A 650 33.09 29.62 7.39
CA HIS A 650 33.81 28.43 6.88
C HIS A 650 34.83 27.77 7.84
N VAL A 651 35.27 28.48 8.87
CA VAL A 651 36.21 28.04 9.89
C VAL A 651 35.61 28.28 11.28
N LEU A 652 35.79 27.31 12.16
CA LEU A 652 35.29 27.32 13.53
C LEU A 652 36.36 27.84 14.49
N ASP A 653 35.88 28.52 15.54
CA ASP A 653 36.70 28.85 16.69
C ASP A 653 36.60 27.71 17.72
N PHE A 654 37.70 26.98 17.92
CA PHE A 654 37.78 25.88 18.88
C PHE A 654 38.04 26.37 20.32
N THR A 655 38.45 27.63 20.49
CA THR A 655 38.75 28.26 21.79
C THR A 655 37.52 28.91 22.45
N GLY A 656 36.43 29.10 21.70
CA GLY A 656 35.18 29.72 22.13
C GLY A 656 34.14 28.76 22.72
N ALA A 657 32.90 29.25 22.89
CA ALA A 657 31.78 28.47 23.43
C ALA A 657 31.47 27.21 22.58
N PRO A 658 31.03 26.09 23.18
CA PRO A 658 30.87 24.82 22.47
C PRO A 658 29.82 24.90 21.36
N VAL A 659 30.27 24.93 20.10
CA VAL A 659 29.42 24.82 18.91
C VAL A 659 29.29 23.35 18.53
N ALA A 660 28.08 22.90 18.19
CA ALA A 660 27.83 21.50 17.82
C ALA A 660 28.73 20.98 16.68
N ALA A 661 29.17 21.86 15.79
CA ALA A 661 30.09 21.51 14.71
C ALA A 661 31.53 21.28 15.19
N ALA A 662 32.00 21.99 16.23
CA ALA A 662 33.34 21.77 16.79
C ALA A 662 33.47 20.36 17.39
N GLU A 663 32.42 19.87 18.05
CA GLU A 663 32.35 18.49 18.55
C GLU A 663 32.40 17.46 17.41
N GLN A 664 31.81 17.74 16.24
CA GLN A 664 31.88 16.86 15.08
C GLN A 664 33.29 16.77 14.49
N PHE A 665 34.07 17.86 14.54
CA PHE A 665 35.48 17.85 14.14
C PHE A 665 36.37 17.18 15.20
N ARG A 666 36.07 17.32 16.50
CA ARG A 666 36.72 16.54 17.57
C ARG A 666 36.46 15.04 17.41
N GLU A 667 35.24 14.65 17.09
CA GLU A 667 34.89 13.25 16.77
C GLU A 667 35.63 12.77 15.52
N LEU A 668 35.68 13.57 14.45
CA LEU A 668 36.43 13.23 13.23
C LEU A 668 37.91 12.99 13.54
N ARG A 669 38.54 13.86 14.33
CA ARG A 669 39.92 13.73 14.81
C ARG A 669 40.13 12.43 15.59
N THR A 670 39.25 12.13 16.54
CA THR A 670 39.34 10.89 17.32
C THR A 670 39.21 9.67 16.43
N ASN A 671 38.26 9.67 15.48
CA ASN A 671 38.08 8.54 14.56
C ASN A 671 39.31 8.34 13.67
N LEU A 672 39.94 9.42 13.19
CA LEU A 672 41.17 9.34 12.40
C LEU A 672 42.31 8.63 13.14
N ARG A 673 42.44 8.85 14.46
CA ARG A 673 43.44 8.14 15.29
C ARG A 673 43.20 6.63 15.39
N PHE A 674 41.99 6.15 15.10
CA PHE A 674 41.62 4.73 15.19
C PHE A 674 41.48 4.01 13.85
N LEU A 675 41.65 4.71 12.71
CA LEU A 675 41.49 4.09 11.38
C LEU A 675 42.66 3.19 10.98
N ASP A 676 43.89 3.56 11.32
CA ASP A 676 45.08 2.75 11.09
C ASP A 676 46.04 2.85 12.29
N VAL A 677 45.96 1.85 13.16
CA VAL A 677 46.73 1.78 14.42
C VAL A 677 48.17 1.33 14.17
N ASP A 678 48.40 0.57 13.10
CA ASP A 678 49.70 0.00 12.77
C ASP A 678 50.54 0.96 11.92
N ASN A 679 49.90 1.75 11.04
CA ASN A 679 50.54 2.82 10.27
C ASN A 679 49.74 4.12 10.42
N ARG A 680 50.06 4.93 11.45
CA ARG A 680 49.43 6.24 11.65
C ARG A 680 49.75 7.15 10.44
N PRO A 681 48.78 7.55 9.61
CA PRO A 681 49.05 8.39 8.45
C PRO A 681 49.41 9.80 8.92
N SER A 682 50.57 10.29 8.50
CA SER A 682 51.07 11.64 8.83
C SER A 682 50.62 12.64 7.77
N VAL A 683 50.62 12.24 6.49
CA VAL A 683 50.21 13.08 5.35
C VAL A 683 48.83 12.66 4.86
N ILE A 684 47.83 13.51 5.08
CA ILE A 684 46.42 13.21 4.76
C ILE A 684 45.88 14.21 3.74
N ALA A 685 45.47 13.72 2.58
CA ALA A 685 44.80 14.51 1.56
C ALA A 685 43.28 14.52 1.78
N VAL A 686 42.66 15.69 1.69
CA VAL A 686 41.20 15.86 1.72
C VAL A 686 40.72 16.22 0.32
N THR A 687 39.85 15.39 -0.25
CA THR A 687 39.32 15.60 -1.60
C THR A 687 37.82 15.29 -1.68
N SER A 688 37.26 15.40 -2.87
CA SER A 688 35.83 15.28 -3.18
C SER A 688 35.65 14.77 -4.61
N GLY A 689 34.46 14.26 -4.94
CA GLY A 689 34.15 13.92 -6.33
C GLY A 689 33.91 15.18 -7.17
N MET A 690 33.19 16.14 -6.59
CA MET A 690 32.73 17.34 -7.28
C MET A 690 33.13 18.61 -6.52
N PRO A 691 33.21 19.78 -7.20
CA PRO A 691 33.38 21.06 -6.54
C PRO A 691 32.27 21.33 -5.50
N SER A 692 32.58 22.13 -4.49
CA SER A 692 31.62 22.58 -3.46
C SER A 692 31.00 21.44 -2.63
N GLU A 693 31.78 20.38 -2.35
CA GLU A 693 31.43 19.29 -1.42
C GLU A 693 32.02 19.45 -0.02
N GLY A 694 32.71 20.58 0.25
CA GLY A 694 33.20 20.91 1.59
C GLY A 694 34.62 20.47 1.91
N LYS A 695 35.40 19.96 0.93
CA LYS A 695 36.81 19.57 1.08
C LYS A 695 37.69 20.58 1.84
N SER A 696 37.69 21.85 1.43
CA SER A 696 38.51 22.92 2.02
C SER A 696 38.06 23.26 3.44
N THR A 697 36.74 23.22 3.69
CA THR A 697 36.15 23.40 5.02
C THR A 697 36.55 22.26 5.94
N VAL A 698 36.52 21.01 5.45
CA VAL A 698 36.95 19.83 6.21
C VAL A 698 38.44 19.91 6.50
N ALA A 699 39.28 20.24 5.51
CA ALA A 699 40.72 20.35 5.66
C ALA A 699 41.11 21.39 6.72
N ALA A 700 40.59 22.62 6.61
CA ALA A 700 40.92 23.71 7.54
C ALA A 700 40.47 23.40 8.98
N ASN A 701 39.25 22.94 9.18
CA ASN A 701 38.72 22.67 10.52
C ASN A 701 39.29 21.38 11.13
N LEU A 702 39.66 20.38 10.32
CA LEU A 702 40.38 19.21 10.81
C LEU A 702 41.79 19.60 11.28
N ALA A 703 42.49 20.45 10.52
CA ALA A 703 43.80 20.94 10.91
C ALA A 703 43.76 21.74 12.23
N LEU A 704 42.76 22.61 12.38
CA LEU A 704 42.52 23.34 13.63
C LEU A 704 42.18 22.42 14.80
N ALA A 705 41.33 21.41 14.59
CA ALA A 705 40.97 20.46 15.65
C ALA A 705 42.17 19.61 16.11
N LEU A 706 43.10 19.29 15.20
CA LEU A 706 44.35 18.60 15.51
C LEU A 706 45.31 19.51 16.30
N ALA A 707 45.48 20.76 15.85
CA ALA A 707 46.32 21.75 16.53
C ALA A 707 45.80 22.10 17.94
N ASP A 708 44.47 22.19 18.12
CA ASP A 708 43.81 22.38 19.43
C ASP A 708 44.10 21.22 20.41
N ASP A 709 44.50 20.03 19.92
CA ASP A 709 44.93 18.90 20.76
C ASP A 709 46.43 18.96 21.13
N GLY A 710 47.14 19.99 20.69
CA GLY A 710 48.58 20.16 20.89
C GLY A 710 49.47 19.45 19.87
N GLU A 711 48.90 18.90 18.79
CA GLU A 711 49.68 18.31 17.69
C GLU A 711 50.29 19.42 16.81
N SER A 712 51.49 19.19 16.28
CA SER A 712 52.08 20.07 15.28
C SER A 712 51.47 19.78 13.90
N VAL A 713 50.81 20.77 13.29
CA VAL A 713 50.05 20.57 12.05
C VAL A 713 50.49 21.54 10.96
N CYS A 714 50.68 21.03 9.75
CA CYS A 714 50.86 21.84 8.54
C CYS A 714 49.67 21.67 7.59
N LEU A 715 48.96 22.75 7.26
CA LEU A 715 47.89 22.78 6.26
C LEU A 715 48.43 23.29 4.93
N VAL A 716 48.34 22.47 3.88
CA VAL A 716 48.83 22.78 2.53
C VAL A 716 47.66 22.94 1.57
N ASP A 717 47.55 24.10 0.91
CA ASP A 717 46.57 24.32 -0.17
C ASP A 717 47.14 23.83 -1.50
N ALA A 718 46.82 22.59 -1.86
CA ALA A 718 47.19 21.97 -3.14
C ALA A 718 46.09 22.10 -4.21
N ASP A 719 45.02 22.85 -3.96
CA ASP A 719 44.07 23.25 -5.00
C ASP A 719 44.60 24.48 -5.74
N LEU A 720 45.61 24.27 -6.58
CA LEU A 720 46.26 25.32 -7.37
C LEU A 720 45.32 25.99 -8.39
N ARG A 721 44.11 25.44 -8.61
CA ARG A 721 43.12 25.97 -9.55
C ARG A 721 42.11 26.88 -8.89
N ARG A 722 41.66 26.53 -7.68
CA ARG A 722 40.66 27.29 -6.92
C ARG A 722 41.02 27.33 -5.42
N PRO A 723 42.15 27.95 -5.06
CA PRO A 723 42.61 27.96 -3.67
C PRO A 723 41.62 28.68 -2.76
N GLN A 724 41.32 28.10 -1.60
CA GLN A 724 40.36 28.64 -0.64
C GLN A 724 40.93 28.80 0.77
N VAL A 725 42.06 28.16 1.08
CA VAL A 725 42.59 28.11 2.46
C VAL A 725 42.91 29.51 2.98
N ALA A 726 43.52 30.36 2.15
CA ALA A 726 43.83 31.74 2.52
C ALA A 726 42.56 32.56 2.83
N ASN A 727 41.50 32.38 2.04
CA ASN A 727 40.22 33.06 2.25
C ASN A 727 39.55 32.62 3.56
N TYR A 728 39.73 31.35 3.94
CA TYR A 728 39.09 30.75 5.10
C TYR A 728 39.79 31.11 6.42
N LEU A 729 41.13 31.14 6.43
CA LEU A 729 41.92 31.38 7.65
C LEU A 729 42.24 32.87 7.90
N GLY A 730 41.92 33.78 6.97
CA GLY A 730 41.86 35.22 7.20
C GLY A 730 42.92 36.06 6.47
N GLU A 731 42.75 37.40 6.56
CA GLU A 731 43.32 38.44 5.69
C GLU A 731 44.85 38.64 5.73
N ASN A 732 45.58 37.98 6.64
CA ASN A 732 47.04 38.19 6.81
C ASN A 732 47.91 37.10 6.15
N LEU A 733 47.31 36.13 5.44
CA LEU A 733 48.07 35.13 4.71
C LEU A 733 48.54 35.69 3.35
N GLN A 734 49.85 35.64 3.11
CA GLN A 734 50.45 35.96 1.83
C GLN A 734 50.14 34.86 0.82
N THR A 735 49.60 35.27 -0.33
CA THR A 735 49.27 34.40 -1.47
C THR A 735 50.21 34.61 -2.68
N ALA A 736 51.09 35.60 -2.61
CA ALA A 736 52.08 35.90 -3.66
C ALA A 736 53.19 34.85 -3.76
N VAL A 737 53.43 34.10 -2.68
CA VAL A 737 54.35 32.96 -2.58
C VAL A 737 53.63 31.83 -1.87
N GLY A 738 53.93 30.58 -2.24
CA GLY A 738 53.28 29.39 -1.68
C GLY A 738 53.75 28.10 -2.32
N LEU A 739 52.89 27.08 -2.35
CA LEU A 739 53.21 25.76 -2.87
C LEU A 739 53.72 25.81 -4.32
N SER A 740 53.04 26.54 -5.20
CA SER A 740 53.42 26.68 -6.61
C SER A 740 54.84 27.25 -6.79
N THR A 741 55.22 28.29 -6.06
CA THR A 741 56.56 28.90 -6.15
C THR A 741 57.64 27.98 -5.60
N VAL A 742 57.35 27.20 -4.55
CA VAL A 742 58.27 26.19 -4.04
C VAL A 742 58.46 25.06 -5.06
N LEU A 743 57.38 24.59 -5.69
CA LEU A 743 57.47 23.55 -6.71
C LEU A 743 58.18 24.04 -7.98
N ALA A 744 58.07 25.32 -8.31
CA ALA A 744 58.82 25.98 -9.39
C ALA A 744 60.31 26.22 -9.05
N GLY A 745 60.66 26.24 -7.76
CA GLY A 745 62.03 26.51 -7.29
C GLY A 745 62.38 27.96 -7.12
N GLU A 746 61.37 28.79 -6.96
CA GLU A 746 61.49 30.24 -6.79
C GLU A 746 61.58 30.63 -5.30
N ALA A 747 61.20 29.73 -4.39
CA ALA A 747 61.25 29.93 -2.94
C ALA A 747 61.56 28.63 -2.21
N GLU A 748 62.11 28.73 -1.00
CA GLU A 748 62.29 27.60 -0.09
C GLU A 748 61.04 27.36 0.77
N ILE A 749 60.85 26.12 1.24
CA ILE A 749 59.65 25.74 2.02
C ILE A 749 59.49 26.58 3.30
N ASN A 750 60.59 26.83 4.01
CA ASN A 750 60.60 27.60 5.25
C ASN A 750 60.25 29.09 5.03
N GLU A 751 60.43 29.60 3.81
CA GLU A 751 60.12 30.99 3.47
C GLU A 751 58.63 31.20 3.19
N VAL A 752 57.93 30.14 2.78
CA VAL A 752 56.49 30.20 2.43
C VAL A 752 55.58 29.64 3.52
N THR A 753 56.14 28.93 4.50
CA THR A 753 55.39 28.42 5.67
C THR A 753 55.01 29.58 6.58
N GLN A 754 53.71 29.81 6.75
CA GLN A 754 53.17 30.93 7.50
C GLN A 754 52.50 30.44 8.79
N GLN A 755 52.75 31.17 9.88
CA GLN A 755 52.09 30.92 11.16
C GLN A 755 50.71 31.61 11.17
N VAL A 756 49.69 30.93 11.68
CA VAL A 756 48.36 31.51 11.88
C VAL A 756 48.08 31.76 13.36
N ARG A 757 46.96 32.41 13.69
CA ARG A 757 46.57 32.70 15.08
C ARG A 757 46.40 31.45 15.95
N ALA A 758 46.09 30.30 15.36
CA ALA A 758 45.96 29.05 16.08
C ALA A 758 47.35 28.48 16.40
N GLU A 759 47.66 28.33 17.69
CA GLU A 759 48.91 27.71 18.14
C GLU A 759 49.03 26.28 17.59
N GLY A 760 50.22 25.89 17.15
CA GLY A 760 50.49 24.56 16.59
C GLY A 760 50.10 24.37 15.13
N LEU A 761 49.47 25.37 14.47
CA LEU A 761 49.09 25.30 13.06
C LEU A 761 49.96 26.20 12.17
N SER A 762 50.67 25.58 11.22
CA SER A 762 51.36 26.25 10.11
C SER A 762 50.57 26.08 8.81
N VAL A 763 50.66 27.04 7.89
CA VAL A 763 49.91 27.05 6.63
C VAL A 763 50.84 27.34 5.47
N ILE A 764 50.72 26.55 4.40
CA ILE A 764 51.32 26.81 3.09
C ILE A 764 50.17 27.07 2.11
N THR A 765 50.04 28.30 1.65
CA THR A 765 49.04 28.67 0.65
C THR A 765 49.42 28.12 -0.73
N SER A 766 48.52 28.14 -1.71
CA SER A 766 48.79 27.64 -3.06
C SER A 766 49.88 28.43 -3.79
N GLY A 767 50.08 29.69 -3.43
CA GLY A 767 50.82 30.66 -4.24
C GLY A 767 50.04 31.06 -5.52
N PRO A 768 50.68 31.80 -6.45
CA PRO A 768 50.09 32.20 -7.71
C PRO A 768 49.68 30.99 -8.56
N GLN A 769 48.56 31.11 -9.27
CA GLN A 769 48.08 30.03 -10.13
C GLN A 769 49.10 29.74 -11.25
N PRO A 770 49.71 28.54 -11.30
CA PRO A 770 50.69 28.20 -12.32
C PRO A 770 50.00 27.84 -13.66
N PRO A 771 50.72 27.94 -14.80
CA PRO A 771 50.18 27.52 -16.09
C PRO A 771 50.01 25.99 -16.20
N ASN A 772 50.75 25.23 -15.40
CA ASN A 772 50.89 23.77 -15.47
C ASN A 772 50.77 23.10 -14.06
N PRO A 773 49.59 23.20 -13.39
CA PRO A 773 49.43 22.74 -12.01
C PRO A 773 49.58 21.22 -11.86
N SER A 774 49.11 20.42 -12.83
CA SER A 774 49.17 18.96 -12.79
C SER A 774 50.62 18.46 -12.84
N GLU A 775 51.46 19.09 -13.66
CA GLU A 775 52.87 18.76 -13.82
C GLU A 775 53.67 19.06 -12.55
N LEU A 776 53.34 20.16 -11.87
CA LEU A 776 53.98 20.52 -10.59
C LEU A 776 53.60 19.52 -9.49
N LEU A 777 52.31 19.18 -9.36
CA LEU A 777 51.82 18.23 -8.34
C LEU A 777 52.24 16.78 -8.63
N GLY A 778 52.49 16.42 -9.89
CA GLY A 778 53.03 15.11 -10.26
C GLY A 778 54.56 15.02 -10.21
N SER A 779 55.25 16.10 -9.83
CA SER A 779 56.71 16.14 -9.82
C SER A 779 57.30 15.41 -8.61
N LYS A 780 58.51 14.88 -8.76
CA LYS A 780 59.27 14.30 -7.63
C LYS A 780 59.47 15.30 -6.49
N ARG A 781 59.58 16.59 -6.83
CA ARG A 781 59.75 17.67 -5.87
C ARG A 781 58.56 17.78 -4.92
N PHE A 782 57.34 17.57 -5.42
CA PHE A 782 56.16 17.56 -4.57
C PHE A 782 56.18 16.39 -3.58
N THR A 783 56.52 15.19 -4.05
CA THR A 783 56.65 14.01 -3.17
C THR A 783 57.71 14.23 -2.09
N THR A 784 58.91 14.67 -2.45
CA THR A 784 59.99 14.94 -1.48
C THR A 784 59.62 16.07 -0.50
N LEU A 785 58.85 17.06 -0.96
CA LEU A 785 58.35 18.12 -0.08
C LEU A 785 57.36 17.57 0.96
N LEU A 786 56.43 16.70 0.57
CA LEU A 786 55.50 16.08 1.51
C LEU A 786 56.21 15.15 2.50
N GLU A 787 57.21 14.39 2.05
CA GLU A 787 58.07 13.56 2.93
C GLU A 787 58.78 14.45 3.96
N THR A 788 59.37 15.56 3.52
CA THR A 788 60.07 16.51 4.40
C THR A 788 59.11 17.14 5.42
N LEU A 789 57.89 17.49 5.00
CA LEU A 789 56.87 18.02 5.91
C LEU A 789 56.37 16.96 6.91
N GLY A 790 56.23 15.70 6.48
CA GLY A 790 55.84 14.59 7.35
C GLY A 790 56.90 14.23 8.40
N GLU A 791 58.18 14.55 8.16
CA GLU A 791 59.23 14.46 9.18
C GLU A 791 59.24 15.62 10.18
N GLN A 792 58.68 16.78 9.81
CA GLN A 792 58.69 18.00 10.63
C GLN A 792 57.42 18.22 11.46
N TYR A 793 56.29 17.70 11.00
CA TYR A 793 54.98 17.88 11.60
C TYR A 793 54.34 16.54 11.95
N ASP A 794 53.60 16.47 13.05
CA ASP A 794 52.81 15.30 13.42
C ASP A 794 51.73 14.98 12.38
N TYR A 795 51.16 16.03 11.78
CA TYR A 795 50.19 15.93 10.69
C TYR A 795 50.41 16.97 9.58
N VAL A 796 50.32 16.52 8.34
CA VAL A 796 50.25 17.35 7.14
C VAL A 796 48.88 17.14 6.50
N ILE A 797 48.01 18.15 6.56
CA ILE A 797 46.68 18.12 5.94
C ILE A 797 46.75 18.83 4.59
N ILE A 798 46.33 18.17 3.51
CA ILE A 798 46.39 18.73 2.16
C ILE A 798 44.97 18.96 1.65
N ASP A 799 44.61 20.21 1.35
CA ASP A 799 43.38 20.50 0.58
C ASP A 799 43.67 20.28 -0.90
N ALA A 800 42.96 19.33 -1.52
CA ALA A 800 43.17 18.97 -2.91
C ALA A 800 42.03 19.46 -3.82
N SER A 801 42.28 19.48 -5.13
CA SER A 801 41.23 19.65 -6.15
C SER A 801 40.16 18.53 -6.08
N PRO A 802 38.98 18.69 -6.70
CA PRO A 802 38.02 17.58 -6.88
C PRO A 802 38.51 16.56 -7.93
N VAL A 803 38.18 15.27 -7.73
CA VAL A 803 38.69 14.13 -8.51
C VAL A 803 38.09 14.01 -9.91
N LEU A 804 36.79 14.30 -10.09
CA LEU A 804 36.13 14.09 -11.38
C LEU A 804 36.46 15.16 -12.43
N PRO A 805 36.58 16.47 -12.09
CA PRO A 805 36.85 17.49 -13.10
C PRO A 805 38.30 17.50 -13.60
N VAL A 806 39.26 17.14 -12.75
CA VAL A 806 40.70 17.28 -13.01
C VAL A 806 41.52 16.18 -12.34
N THR A 807 42.71 15.88 -12.86
CA THR A 807 43.59 14.81 -12.37
C THR A 807 44.43 15.20 -11.16
N ASP A 808 44.54 16.49 -10.85
CA ASP A 808 45.39 17.03 -9.78
C ASP A 808 45.17 16.32 -8.44
N ALA A 809 43.91 16.06 -8.10
CA ALA A 809 43.50 15.36 -6.89
C ALA A 809 44.07 13.94 -6.80
N THR A 810 44.15 13.22 -7.94
CA THR A 810 44.67 11.85 -7.98
C THR A 810 46.18 11.82 -7.79
N LEU A 811 46.91 12.83 -8.29
CA LEU A 811 48.36 12.97 -8.09
C LEU A 811 48.68 13.26 -6.62
N VAL A 812 47.93 14.20 -6.01
CA VAL A 812 48.04 14.48 -4.57
C VAL A 812 47.69 13.26 -3.74
N ALA A 813 46.61 12.55 -4.09
CA ALA A 813 46.17 11.34 -3.40
C ALA A 813 47.20 10.21 -3.43
N THR A 814 47.99 10.08 -4.51
CA THR A 814 49.06 9.08 -4.60
C THR A 814 50.33 9.46 -3.85
N ALA A 815 50.54 10.75 -3.57
CA ALA A 815 51.70 11.24 -2.81
C ALA A 815 51.44 11.32 -1.30
N ALA A 816 50.19 11.19 -0.86
CA ALA A 816 49.79 11.20 0.54
C ALA A 816 49.72 9.78 1.12
N ASP A 817 49.90 9.65 2.45
CA ASP A 817 49.75 8.39 3.18
C ASP A 817 48.29 7.90 3.17
N GLY A 818 47.34 8.84 3.17
CA GLY A 818 45.92 8.52 3.15
C GLY A 818 45.03 9.65 2.62
N VAL A 819 43.83 9.26 2.18
CA VAL A 819 42.83 10.17 1.60
C VAL A 819 41.53 10.15 2.38
N LEU A 820 41.03 11.33 2.77
CA LEU A 820 39.67 11.53 3.23
C LEU A 820 38.78 12.04 2.11
N LEU A 821 37.74 11.28 1.81
CA LEU A 821 36.79 11.59 0.75
C LEU A 821 35.55 12.29 1.33
N THR A 822 35.35 13.54 0.97
CA THR A 822 34.14 14.29 1.34
C THR A 822 32.96 13.97 0.43
N VAL A 823 31.75 13.87 0.99
CA VAL A 823 30.51 13.56 0.28
C VAL A 823 29.41 14.51 0.75
N ARG A 824 28.85 15.29 -0.16
CA ARG A 824 27.83 16.29 0.20
C ARG A 824 26.45 15.67 0.32
N TYR A 825 25.83 15.85 1.50
CA TYR A 825 24.50 15.34 1.79
C TYR A 825 23.45 15.83 0.77
N ALA A 826 22.64 14.90 0.26
CA ALA A 826 21.53 15.17 -0.66
C ALA A 826 21.92 15.92 -1.96
N ASN A 827 23.21 15.96 -2.32
CA ASN A 827 23.72 16.58 -3.54
C ASN A 827 24.55 15.60 -4.37
N THR A 828 25.56 14.95 -3.77
CA THR A 828 26.40 13.97 -4.46
C THR A 828 25.56 12.78 -4.91
N THR A 829 25.72 12.35 -6.16
CA THR A 829 25.01 11.16 -6.68
C THR A 829 25.80 9.87 -6.44
N SER A 830 25.09 8.75 -6.38
CA SER A 830 25.71 7.43 -6.25
C SER A 830 26.72 7.12 -7.37
N GLU A 831 26.44 7.62 -8.57
CA GLU A 831 27.31 7.49 -9.74
C GLU A 831 28.59 8.31 -9.61
N GLN A 832 28.49 9.59 -9.21
CA GLN A 832 29.65 10.44 -8.93
C GLN A 832 30.54 9.85 -7.85
N LEU A 833 29.95 9.35 -6.76
CA LEU A 833 30.70 8.74 -5.67
C LEU A 833 31.38 7.43 -6.11
N SER A 834 30.68 6.58 -6.85
CA SER A 834 31.23 5.32 -7.38
C SER A 834 32.42 5.58 -8.31
N GLN A 835 32.27 6.54 -9.23
CA GLN A 835 33.33 6.92 -10.15
C GLN A 835 34.54 7.52 -9.43
N THR A 836 34.30 8.40 -8.45
CA THR A 836 35.36 9.00 -7.63
C THR A 836 36.16 7.94 -6.87
N SER A 837 35.47 7.02 -6.19
CA SER A 837 36.10 5.91 -5.46
C SER A 837 36.87 4.99 -6.41
N SER A 838 36.32 4.69 -7.59
CA SER A 838 36.99 3.90 -8.62
C SER A 838 38.28 4.56 -9.10
N ASN A 839 38.27 5.86 -9.39
CA ASN A 839 39.45 6.59 -9.86
C ASN A 839 40.58 6.59 -8.80
N LEU A 840 40.24 6.85 -7.53
CA LEU A 840 41.21 6.82 -6.43
C LEU A 840 41.80 5.42 -6.22
N ARG A 841 40.98 4.37 -6.29
CA ARG A 841 41.45 2.98 -6.22
C ARG A 841 42.33 2.58 -7.40
N GLN A 842 42.01 3.06 -8.60
CA GLN A 842 42.74 2.72 -9.82
C GLN A 842 44.17 3.27 -9.80
N VAL A 843 44.38 4.45 -9.22
CA VAL A 843 45.71 5.04 -9.02
C VAL A 843 46.45 4.48 -7.79
N GLY A 844 45.82 3.57 -7.04
CA GLY A 844 46.42 2.95 -5.85
C GLY A 844 46.40 3.83 -4.59
N ALA A 845 45.60 4.90 -4.56
CA ALA A 845 45.51 5.77 -3.39
C ALA A 845 44.83 5.04 -2.22
N HIS A 846 45.38 5.20 -1.01
CA HIS A 846 44.82 4.62 0.20
C HIS A 846 43.71 5.52 0.78
N VAL A 847 42.44 5.18 0.54
CA VAL A 847 41.31 5.97 1.03
C VAL A 847 40.95 5.54 2.46
N LEU A 848 41.23 6.41 3.44
CA LEU A 848 41.02 6.17 4.87
C LEU A 848 39.53 6.04 5.21
N GLY A 849 38.69 6.84 4.54
CA GLY A 849 37.25 6.77 4.69
C GLY A 849 36.52 7.99 4.15
N THR A 850 35.23 8.08 4.45
CA THR A 850 34.34 9.12 3.92
C THR A 850 33.81 10.07 4.99
N VAL A 851 33.72 11.36 4.67
CA VAL A 851 33.15 12.40 5.55
C VAL A 851 31.90 12.98 4.89
N VAL A 852 30.74 12.82 5.53
CA VAL A 852 29.50 13.41 5.02
C VAL A 852 29.43 14.88 5.42
N THR A 853 29.32 15.79 4.46
CA THR A 853 29.28 17.23 4.71
C THR A 853 27.88 17.79 4.50
N MET A 854 27.60 18.95 5.10
CA MET A 854 26.35 19.70 4.96
C MET A 854 25.08 18.89 5.30
N SER A 855 25.19 17.96 6.25
CA SER A 855 24.03 17.19 6.70
C SER A 855 23.08 18.06 7.53
N PRO A 856 21.75 17.89 7.45
CA PRO A 856 20.83 18.66 8.28
C PRO A 856 20.93 18.22 9.75
N ILE A 857 20.77 19.16 10.70
CA ILE A 857 20.92 18.95 12.15
C ILE A 857 20.04 17.78 12.68
N LYS A 858 18.89 17.49 12.04
CA LYS A 858 18.03 16.34 12.40
C LYS A 858 18.62 14.98 11.98
N ALA A 859 19.47 14.93 10.95
CA ALA A 859 20.08 13.71 10.44
C ALA A 859 21.33 13.29 11.24
N SER A 860 22.04 14.22 11.88
CA SER A 860 23.21 13.91 12.72
C SER A 860 22.84 13.09 13.97
N SER A 861 21.61 13.24 14.49
CA SER A 861 21.11 12.45 15.62
C SER A 861 20.90 10.96 15.31
N TYR A 862 20.89 10.54 14.04
CA TYR A 862 20.76 9.12 13.67
C TYR A 862 22.05 8.31 13.93
N GLY A 863 23.19 8.98 14.15
CA GLY A 863 24.49 8.35 14.46
C GLY A 863 24.63 7.82 15.89
N LYS A 864 23.76 8.19 16.84
CA LYS A 864 23.87 7.83 18.27
C LYS A 864 23.52 6.37 18.63
N LYS A 865 23.35 5.47 17.65
CA LYS A 865 22.95 4.06 17.91
C LYS A 865 24.04 3.01 17.68
N GLY A 866 25.26 3.39 17.29
CA GLY A 866 26.40 2.48 17.22
C GLY A 866 27.49 2.96 18.16
N TYR A 867 27.86 2.13 19.14
CA TYR A 867 28.97 2.33 20.08
C TYR A 867 28.80 3.43 21.14
N GLY A 868 28.11 3.06 22.22
CA GLY A 868 28.20 3.75 23.51
C GLY A 868 28.10 2.71 24.62
N TYR A 869 29.25 2.26 25.12
CA TYR A 869 29.32 1.51 26.37
C TYR A 869 28.69 2.38 27.47
N GLY A 870 27.72 1.82 28.19
CA GLY A 870 26.90 2.55 29.14
C GLY A 870 27.71 3.08 30.31
N TYR A 871 27.94 4.39 30.33
CA TYR A 871 28.19 5.18 31.54
C TYR A 871 27.70 6.61 31.29
N SER A 872 26.39 6.84 31.44
CA SER A 872 25.80 8.18 31.71
C SER A 872 24.29 8.08 31.90
N SER A 873 23.85 7.39 32.96
CA SER A 873 22.46 7.53 33.45
C SER A 873 22.37 7.77 34.96
N THR A 874 23.49 8.06 35.63
CA THR A 874 23.49 8.27 37.09
C THR A 874 23.79 9.72 37.50
N ALA A 875 24.30 10.58 36.60
CA ALA A 875 24.63 11.97 36.95
C ALA A 875 23.42 12.93 36.89
N GLN A 876 22.46 12.71 35.97
CA GLN A 876 21.28 13.59 35.84
C GLN A 876 20.12 13.26 36.79
N ALA A 877 20.15 12.10 37.45
CA ALA A 877 19.15 11.72 38.45
C ALA A 877 19.45 12.31 39.84
N VAL A 878 20.73 12.55 40.16
CA VAL A 878 21.15 13.05 41.47
C VAL A 878 20.94 14.57 41.60
N ASP A 879 21.10 15.34 40.51
CA ASP A 879 20.84 16.79 40.54
C ASP A 879 19.34 17.15 40.60
N ARG A 880 18.46 16.36 39.96
CA ARG A 880 17.01 16.56 40.07
C ARG A 880 16.47 16.19 41.46
N GLN A 881 17.10 15.22 42.14
CA GLN A 881 16.73 14.90 43.54
C GLN A 881 17.24 15.94 44.53
N ARG A 882 18.38 16.60 44.28
CA ARG A 882 18.86 17.70 45.12
C ARG A 882 18.03 18.98 44.97
N GLN A 883 17.58 19.31 43.76
CA GLN A 883 16.71 20.48 43.52
C GLN A 883 15.29 20.29 44.08
N ASN A 884 14.74 19.08 44.06
CA ASN A 884 13.42 18.83 44.65
C ASN A 884 13.45 18.73 46.18
N ALA A 885 14.58 18.38 46.79
CA ALA A 885 14.73 18.32 48.25
C ALA A 885 14.93 19.69 48.92
N SER A 886 15.33 20.73 48.17
CA SER A 886 15.48 22.10 48.70
C SER A 886 14.16 22.89 48.79
N THR A 887 13.06 22.38 48.24
CA THR A 887 11.75 23.07 48.20
C THR A 887 10.75 22.58 49.24
N SER A 888 11.11 21.62 50.10
CA SER A 888 10.22 21.06 51.11
C SER A 888 10.91 20.91 52.46
N ALA A 889 11.06 22.02 53.19
CA ALA A 889 11.28 22.01 54.63
C ALA A 889 10.18 22.82 55.32
N PRO A 890 9.52 22.29 56.37
CA PRO A 890 8.43 22.95 57.05
C PRO A 890 8.95 23.96 58.09
N ALA A 891 8.39 25.17 58.09
CA ALA A 891 8.59 26.13 59.16
C ALA A 891 7.62 25.83 60.32
N ALA A 892 8.15 25.57 61.50
CA ALA A 892 7.41 25.41 62.74
C ALA A 892 7.45 26.69 63.59
N SER A 893 6.27 27.02 64.13
CA SER A 893 5.95 27.78 65.35
C SER A 893 6.39 29.25 65.52
N SER A 894 5.40 30.15 65.55
CA SER A 894 5.18 31.03 66.71
C SER A 894 3.69 31.40 66.83
N GLU A 895 3.21 31.39 68.08
CA GLU A 895 1.84 31.64 68.55
C GLU A 895 1.36 33.08 68.29
N THR A 896 0.03 33.29 68.21
CA THR A 896 -0.76 34.12 69.16
C THR A 896 -2.20 34.38 68.64
N ALA A 897 -3.21 34.00 69.45
CA ALA A 897 -4.58 34.55 69.61
C ALA A 897 -5.53 34.68 68.40
N ALA A 898 -6.87 34.58 68.48
CA ALA A 898 -7.87 34.14 69.46
C ALA A 898 -9.25 34.29 68.75
N SER A 899 -10.28 33.57 69.24
CA SER A 899 -11.74 33.80 69.05
C SER A 899 -12.33 33.68 67.62
N SER A 900 -13.52 33.13 67.37
CA SER A 900 -14.63 32.64 68.19
C SER A 900 -15.63 31.87 67.30
N GLU A 901 -16.32 30.91 67.92
CA GLU A 901 -17.74 30.52 67.70
C GLU A 901 -18.10 29.84 66.36
N ALA A 902 -18.44 28.54 66.39
CA ALA A 902 -19.77 27.97 66.73
C ALA A 902 -20.78 28.23 65.60
N SER A 903 -21.58 27.28 65.11
CA SER A 903 -22.01 25.96 65.58
C SER A 903 -22.82 25.33 64.44
N ASP A 904 -22.92 24.00 64.43
CA ASP A 904 -24.10 23.16 64.14
C ASP A 904 -25.08 23.58 63.02
N SER A 905 -25.64 22.72 62.18
CA SER A 905 -25.77 21.26 62.03
C SER A 905 -27.13 21.11 61.35
N SER A 906 -27.25 20.18 60.38
CA SER A 906 -28.51 19.49 60.02
C SER A 906 -29.71 20.36 59.55
N SER A 907 -30.70 19.93 58.79
CA SER A 907 -31.03 18.76 57.98
C SER A 907 -32.39 19.10 57.34
N GLY A 908 -32.77 18.43 56.26
CA GLY A 908 -34.17 18.06 56.05
C GLY A 908 -35.04 18.97 55.18
N SER A 909 -35.12 18.59 53.90
CA SER A 909 -36.36 18.35 53.14
C SER A 909 -37.60 19.25 53.33
N THR A 910 -38.10 19.81 52.22
CA THR A 910 -39.37 19.42 51.53
C THR A 910 -39.78 20.56 50.57
N GLY A 911 -40.13 20.21 49.33
CA GLY A 911 -40.97 21.08 48.48
C GLY A 911 -42.44 20.66 48.59
N PRO A 912 -43.34 21.04 47.66
CA PRO A 912 -43.26 22.08 46.64
C PRO A 912 -44.56 22.93 46.54
N GLY A 913 -44.60 23.93 45.65
CA GLY A 913 -45.85 24.45 45.08
C GLY A 913 -45.90 25.98 44.95
N GLY A 914 -46.30 26.47 43.77
CA GLY A 914 -46.71 27.86 43.59
C GLY A 914 -46.33 28.47 42.25
N ASP A 915 -47.11 28.14 41.23
CA ASP A 915 -47.17 28.78 39.92
C ASP A 915 -47.61 30.27 40.03
N THR A 916 -47.09 31.15 39.17
CA THR A 916 -47.81 32.31 38.60
C THR A 916 -46.92 33.14 37.67
N GLY A 917 -47.39 33.32 36.44
CA GLY A 917 -47.60 34.68 35.91
C GLY A 917 -46.53 35.32 35.03
N SER A 918 -46.65 35.07 33.71
CA SER A 918 -46.79 36.09 32.66
C SER A 918 -46.11 37.45 32.84
N THR A 919 -45.22 37.82 31.91
CA THR A 919 -45.40 38.94 30.95
C THR A 919 -44.12 39.13 30.11
N GLY A 920 -44.25 39.08 28.77
CA GLY A 920 -43.27 39.71 27.85
C GLY A 920 -43.61 41.20 27.65
N PRO A 921 -43.29 41.83 26.51
CA PRO A 921 -42.24 41.56 25.53
C PRO A 921 -41.53 42.88 25.10
N THR A 922 -40.93 42.90 23.89
CA THR A 922 -40.39 44.04 23.10
C THR A 922 -38.95 44.44 23.43
N GLY A 923 -38.06 44.70 22.48
CA GLY A 923 -38.13 44.75 21.02
C GLY A 923 -36.89 45.51 20.50
N SER A 924 -36.56 45.31 19.20
CA SER A 924 -35.69 46.17 18.35
C SER A 924 -34.22 46.34 18.80
N SER A 925 -33.18 46.50 17.99
CA SER A 925 -33.00 46.70 16.55
C SER A 925 -31.48 46.74 16.30
N GLU A 926 -30.98 45.94 15.35
CA GLU A 926 -30.05 46.36 14.28
C GLU A 926 -28.62 46.91 14.65
N PRO A 927 -27.72 47.23 13.69
CA PRO A 927 -26.54 46.41 13.36
C PRO A 927 -25.19 47.15 13.48
N SER A 928 -24.06 46.44 13.26
CA SER A 928 -22.71 46.88 12.76
C SER A 928 -21.59 46.08 13.47
N ALA A 929 -20.82 45.25 12.77
CA ALA A 929 -19.66 45.56 11.92
C ALA A 929 -18.47 46.18 12.68
N HIS A 930 -17.47 45.35 13.01
CA HIS A 930 -16.04 45.69 13.16
C HIS A 930 -15.21 44.40 13.10
N THR A 931 -14.65 44.06 11.94
CA THR A 931 -13.22 44.14 11.57
C THR A 931 -12.27 44.57 12.70
N HIS A 932 -11.50 43.63 13.28
CA HIS A 932 -10.03 43.53 13.19
C HIS A 932 -9.45 42.53 14.20
N ALA A 933 -8.35 41.89 13.75
CA ALA A 933 -7.39 40.98 14.41
C ALA A 933 -7.70 39.48 14.30
#